data_AF-A0A662BSP1-F1
#
_entry.id   AF-A0A662BSP1-F1
#
_cell.length_a   1.000
_cell.length_b   1.000
_cell.length_c   1.000
_cell.angle_alpha   90.00
_cell.angle_beta   90.00
_cell.angle_gamma   90.00
#
_symmetry.space_group_name_H-M   'P 1'
#
loop_
_entity.id
_entity.type
_entity.pdbx_description
1 polymer ?
#
loop_
_entity_poly.entity_id
_entity_poly.type
_entity_poly.pdbx_seq_one_letter_code
_entity_poly.pdbx_strand_id
1 'polypeptide(L)'
;YSKAREQYIKAIGKGIMKIMSKMGISTLRSYHGGQIFEAIGLSKQLVDKYFTGTTSNIDGIDLEEISDEVQTIHSKAFQINGDNGHLNHEGIYAFRKDGEEHAWNPESISLLQWATANNDYQKYLEFTKVTDEHTKKPTFIRGMLEFKKNPIDISEVEPVEDIMKRFVTGAMSFGSISKEAHEAMAIAMNRIGGRSNTGEGGEDKSRFIEEENGDSKRSAIKQVASGRFGVDAHYLVNADEIQIKVAQGAKPGEGGQLPGHKVDKIVAKIRSSLPGITLISPPPHHDIYSIEDLAQLIFDLKSVNKRALISVKLVSESGVGTIAAGVAKAYADLIIISGAEGGTGASPASSIKHTGMPMEIGLAEAHQTLVMNNLRGRIKLQTDGQIKTGRDIIIAALLGAEEFGVATAGLISVGCVMMRKCHLNTCPAGIATQNKDLRKRFTGKADYIVNYFKFLAEEVRTYMAEIGVKKFDDLVGRKDWLKIREDIDHPKASKLDLNPLITLSKESKYNSLFNNSEQHHKLEHVLDNDLIRLSNKAIQNKEKLWLTKEIGNTDRSIGTMLSGEIAKKYGAAGLPKNTINGNFYGSSGQSFGAFLVSGLSFRLEGDANDYLGKGISGGRIVIVPPATATIKAEKNIIVGNTVLYGATGGSLYVNGIAGERFCVRNSGAKAVVEGVGDHGCEYMTGGRVVVLGTTGRNFAAGMSGGIAYVLDINDDFAYFCNQDMVELSKLTDYEDVKELQGLIARHHLHTKSKVAEKVLVNWEQYISKFVKVQPLEYKKVLNERKLKEVASKIKKAKSETIDY
;
A
#
# COMPACT_ATOMS: atom_id res chain seq x y z
N TYR A 1 -17.11 -31.50 20.98
CA TYR A 1 -17.92 -31.15 19.80
C TYR A 1 -18.54 -29.74 19.89
N SER A 2 -19.34 -29.42 20.91
CA SER A 2 -20.01 -28.09 21.04
C SER A 2 -19.06 -26.89 20.84
N LYS A 3 -17.92 -26.85 21.54
CA LYS A 3 -16.89 -25.81 21.36
C LYS A 3 -16.37 -25.69 19.92
N ALA A 4 -16.19 -26.82 19.22
CA ALA A 4 -15.75 -26.81 17.82
C ALA A 4 -16.81 -26.24 16.89
N ARG A 5 -18.10 -26.56 17.12
CA ARG A 5 -19.24 -25.97 16.41
C ARG A 5 -19.31 -24.46 16.61
N GLU A 6 -19.17 -23.99 17.85
CA GLU A 6 -19.16 -22.56 18.16
C GLU A 6 -18.00 -21.83 17.46
N GLN A 7 -16.80 -22.41 17.50
CA GLN A 7 -15.63 -21.87 16.81
C GLN A 7 -15.82 -21.83 15.29
N TYR A 8 -16.44 -22.86 14.71
CA TYR A 8 -16.76 -22.91 13.29
C TYR A 8 -17.75 -21.81 12.91
N ILE A 9 -18.88 -21.66 13.63
CA ILE A 9 -19.87 -20.61 13.39
C ILE A 9 -19.22 -19.22 13.49
N LYS A 10 -18.38 -19.00 14.52
CA LYS A 10 -17.63 -17.75 14.69
C LYS A 10 -16.68 -17.49 13.52
N ALA A 11 -16.00 -18.51 13.02
CA ALA A 11 -15.08 -18.38 11.87
C ALA A 11 -15.85 -18.02 10.59
N ILE A 12 -16.98 -18.67 10.31
CA ILE A 12 -17.83 -18.37 9.17
C ILE A 12 -18.43 -16.96 9.28
N GLY A 13 -18.96 -16.58 10.45
CA GLY A 13 -19.49 -15.24 10.68
C GLY A 13 -18.43 -14.16 10.43
N LYS A 14 -17.20 -14.34 10.92
CA LYS A 14 -16.06 -13.46 10.61
C LYS A 14 -15.70 -13.47 9.12
N GLY A 15 -15.78 -14.62 8.47
CA GLY A 15 -15.55 -14.77 7.03
C GLY A 15 -16.53 -13.95 6.20
N ILE A 16 -17.82 -14.03 6.51
CA ILE A 16 -18.89 -13.27 5.85
C ILE A 16 -18.69 -11.76 6.06
N MET A 17 -18.49 -11.32 7.31
CA MET A 17 -18.22 -9.90 7.60
C MET A 17 -17.00 -9.37 6.84
N LYS A 18 -15.93 -10.18 6.74
CA LYS A 18 -14.74 -9.84 5.96
C LYS A 18 -15.07 -9.69 4.47
N ILE A 19 -15.79 -10.64 3.87
CA ILE A 19 -16.17 -10.59 2.45
C ILE A 19 -16.99 -9.33 2.17
N MET A 20 -18.01 -9.04 2.98
CA MET A 20 -18.85 -7.86 2.83
C MET A 20 -18.04 -6.55 2.94
N SER A 21 -17.11 -6.49 3.90
CA SER A 21 -16.30 -5.29 4.13
C SER A 21 -15.36 -4.94 2.97
N LYS A 22 -15.03 -5.89 2.08
CA LYS A 22 -14.20 -5.63 0.89
C LYS A 22 -14.81 -4.59 -0.04
N MET A 23 -16.15 -4.52 -0.05
CA MET A 23 -16.94 -3.56 -0.83
C MET A 23 -17.61 -2.48 0.04
N GLY A 24 -17.19 -2.34 1.30
CA GLY A 24 -17.77 -1.35 2.23
C GLY A 24 -19.18 -1.68 2.73
N ILE A 25 -19.68 -2.91 2.52
CA ILE A 25 -21.04 -3.30 2.92
C ILE A 25 -21.05 -3.68 4.41
N SER A 26 -21.92 -3.03 5.18
CA SER A 26 -21.99 -3.22 6.65
C SER A 26 -23.11 -4.14 7.12
N THR A 27 -24.10 -4.47 6.28
CA THR A 27 -25.24 -5.34 6.69
C THR A 27 -25.43 -6.53 5.76
N LEU A 28 -25.70 -7.70 6.36
CA LEU A 28 -25.95 -8.93 5.59
C LEU A 28 -27.21 -8.79 4.73
N ARG A 29 -28.20 -8.01 5.19
CA ARG A 29 -29.43 -7.74 4.45
C ARG A 29 -29.16 -7.02 3.13
N SER A 30 -28.24 -6.08 3.10
CA SER A 30 -27.83 -5.39 1.86
C SER A 30 -26.98 -6.29 0.95
N TYR A 31 -26.21 -7.21 1.53
CA TYR A 31 -25.39 -8.15 0.75
C TYR A 31 -26.23 -9.28 0.12
N HIS A 32 -27.27 -9.74 0.82
CA HIS A 32 -28.15 -10.80 0.36
C HIS A 32 -28.85 -10.42 -0.95
N GLY A 33 -28.69 -11.26 -1.97
CA GLY A 33 -29.24 -11.01 -3.31
C GLY A 33 -28.48 -9.96 -4.14
N GLY A 34 -27.49 -9.27 -3.57
CA GLY A 34 -26.75 -8.20 -4.24
C GLY A 34 -25.73 -8.67 -5.31
N GLN A 35 -25.50 -9.99 -5.44
CA GLN A 35 -24.62 -10.59 -6.45
C GLN A 35 -23.25 -9.90 -6.55
N ILE A 36 -22.59 -9.67 -5.41
CA ILE A 36 -21.25 -9.06 -5.34
C ILE A 36 -20.16 -10.08 -5.72
N PHE A 37 -20.28 -10.58 -6.95
CA PHE A 37 -19.45 -11.61 -7.56
C PHE A 37 -19.32 -11.31 -9.05
N GLU A 38 -18.30 -11.90 -9.66
CA GLU A 38 -18.07 -11.89 -11.09
C GLU A 38 -17.87 -13.32 -11.55
N ALA A 39 -18.50 -13.69 -12.66
CA ALA A 39 -18.35 -15.01 -13.26
C ALA A 39 -17.25 -14.97 -14.35
N ILE A 40 -16.42 -16.00 -14.37
CA ILE A 40 -15.47 -16.24 -15.46
C ILE A 40 -15.70 -17.66 -15.97
N GLY A 41 -15.90 -17.77 -17.29
CA GLY A 41 -16.03 -19.06 -17.96
C GLY A 41 -17.36 -19.76 -17.71
N LEU A 42 -18.40 -19.03 -17.28
CA LEU A 42 -19.78 -19.49 -17.26
C LEU A 42 -20.54 -18.89 -18.44
N SER A 43 -21.39 -19.70 -19.06
CA SER A 43 -22.07 -19.26 -20.27
C SER A 43 -22.98 -18.06 -19.99
N LYS A 44 -23.09 -17.12 -20.93
CA LYS A 44 -24.02 -16.00 -20.78
C LYS A 44 -25.46 -16.49 -20.63
N GLN A 45 -25.83 -17.53 -21.37
CA GLN A 45 -27.16 -18.16 -21.27
C GLN A 45 -27.43 -18.72 -19.87
N LEU A 46 -26.46 -19.38 -19.26
CA LEU A 46 -26.55 -19.89 -17.89
C LEU A 46 -26.69 -18.74 -16.89
N VAL A 47 -25.85 -17.73 -17.00
CA VAL A 47 -25.86 -16.56 -16.10
C VAL A 47 -27.17 -15.79 -16.22
N ASP A 48 -27.63 -15.49 -17.44
CA ASP A 48 -28.88 -14.76 -17.67
C ASP A 48 -30.10 -15.49 -17.09
N LYS A 49 -30.09 -16.83 -17.08
CA LYS A 49 -31.19 -17.65 -16.57
C LYS A 49 -31.18 -17.85 -15.05
N TYR A 50 -30.00 -18.08 -14.45
CA TYR A 50 -29.88 -18.51 -13.05
C TYR A 50 -29.24 -17.47 -12.12
N PHE A 51 -28.49 -16.51 -12.67
CA PHE A 51 -27.75 -15.49 -11.93
C PHE A 51 -27.89 -14.11 -12.59
N THR A 52 -29.10 -13.81 -13.09
CA THR A 52 -29.39 -12.62 -13.90
C THR A 52 -28.83 -11.36 -13.25
N GLY A 53 -28.01 -10.62 -14.00
CA GLY A 53 -27.34 -9.39 -13.54
C GLY A 53 -25.88 -9.56 -13.13
N THR A 54 -25.40 -10.79 -12.95
CA THR A 54 -23.97 -11.06 -12.69
C THR A 54 -23.15 -10.87 -13.97
N THR A 55 -22.02 -10.18 -13.89
CA THR A 55 -21.12 -9.99 -15.04
C THR A 55 -20.44 -11.31 -15.41
N SER A 56 -20.40 -11.63 -16.72
CA SER A 56 -19.63 -12.74 -17.29
C SER A 56 -19.00 -12.28 -18.62
N ASN A 57 -17.86 -11.58 -18.53
CA ASN A 57 -17.22 -10.95 -19.69
C ASN A 57 -16.42 -11.94 -20.56
N ILE A 58 -16.18 -13.15 -20.05
CA ILE A 58 -15.63 -14.27 -20.81
C ILE A 58 -16.66 -15.40 -20.70
N ASP A 59 -17.33 -15.65 -21.83
CA ASP A 59 -18.32 -16.71 -21.98
C ASP A 59 -17.68 -18.10 -21.73
N GLY A 60 -18.46 -19.16 -21.55
CA GLY A 60 -17.89 -20.47 -21.27
C GLY A 60 -18.88 -21.62 -21.13
N ILE A 61 -18.70 -22.44 -20.10
CA ILE A 61 -19.41 -23.71 -19.93
C ILE A 61 -20.89 -23.51 -19.57
N ASP A 62 -21.75 -24.47 -19.97
CA ASP A 62 -23.18 -24.49 -19.64
C ASP A 62 -23.52 -25.67 -18.69
N LEU A 63 -24.81 -25.92 -18.48
CA LEU A 63 -25.32 -26.99 -17.61
C LEU A 63 -24.83 -28.38 -18.00
N GLU A 64 -24.57 -28.63 -19.28
CA GLU A 64 -24.09 -29.93 -19.77
C GLU A 64 -22.71 -30.23 -19.18
N GLU A 65 -21.73 -29.35 -19.39
CA GLU A 65 -20.38 -29.55 -18.86
C GLU A 65 -20.36 -29.52 -17.32
N ILE A 66 -21.19 -28.70 -16.68
CA ILE A 66 -21.33 -28.69 -15.21
C ILE A 66 -21.87 -30.03 -14.72
N SER A 67 -22.89 -30.57 -15.38
CA SER A 67 -23.48 -31.87 -15.06
C SER A 67 -22.45 -32.98 -15.19
N ASP A 68 -21.69 -33.02 -16.28
CA ASP A 68 -20.67 -34.04 -16.52
C ASP A 68 -19.55 -34.03 -15.48
N GLU A 69 -19.13 -32.84 -15.02
CA GLU A 69 -18.13 -32.69 -13.96
C GLU A 69 -18.65 -33.20 -12.62
N VAL A 70 -19.90 -32.84 -12.27
CA VAL A 70 -20.57 -33.34 -11.05
C VAL A 70 -20.75 -34.87 -11.11
N GLN A 71 -21.17 -35.41 -12.25
CA GLN A 71 -21.32 -36.85 -12.45
C GLN A 71 -19.98 -37.58 -12.34
N THR A 72 -18.91 -37.03 -12.89
CA THR A 72 -17.56 -37.62 -12.79
C THR A 72 -17.10 -37.75 -11.33
N ILE A 73 -17.29 -36.69 -10.52
CA ILE A 73 -16.96 -36.71 -9.09
C ILE A 73 -17.85 -37.70 -8.35
N HIS A 74 -19.15 -37.70 -8.64
CA HIS A 74 -20.12 -38.63 -8.06
C HIS A 74 -19.74 -40.09 -8.35
N SER A 75 -19.53 -40.45 -9.62
CA SER A 75 -19.17 -41.81 -10.02
C SER A 75 -17.90 -42.29 -9.33
N LYS A 76 -16.86 -41.44 -9.20
CA LYS A 76 -15.64 -41.77 -8.46
C LYS A 76 -15.91 -42.08 -6.98
N ALA A 77 -16.79 -41.34 -6.33
CA ALA A 77 -17.11 -41.53 -4.92
C ALA A 77 -17.93 -42.81 -4.63
N PHE A 78 -18.68 -43.32 -5.62
CA PHE A 78 -19.56 -44.49 -5.48
C PHE A 78 -19.01 -45.78 -6.14
N GLN A 79 -17.72 -45.84 -6.52
CA GLN A 79 -17.12 -47.06 -7.03
C GLN A 79 -17.02 -48.15 -5.94
N ILE A 80 -17.53 -49.36 -6.24
CA ILE A 80 -17.69 -50.49 -5.30
C ILE A 80 -16.35 -50.98 -4.70
N ASN A 81 -15.22 -50.69 -5.35
CA ASN A 81 -13.86 -51.04 -4.88
C ASN A 81 -12.97 -49.79 -4.67
N GLY A 82 -13.56 -48.62 -4.42
CA GLY A 82 -12.83 -47.36 -4.24
C GLY A 82 -11.98 -47.31 -2.96
N ASP A 83 -10.94 -46.47 -2.98
CA ASP A 83 -9.92 -46.23 -1.94
C ASP A 83 -10.41 -46.39 -0.48
N ASN A 84 -9.50 -46.80 0.42
CA ASN A 84 -9.67 -47.14 1.86
C ASN A 84 -10.28 -46.05 2.79
N GLY A 85 -11.17 -45.18 2.31
CA GLY A 85 -11.86 -44.14 3.08
C GLY A 85 -11.05 -42.85 3.27
N HIS A 86 -9.92 -42.68 2.56
CA HIS A 86 -9.10 -41.47 2.64
C HIS A 86 -9.37 -40.51 1.49
N LEU A 87 -9.49 -39.21 1.81
CA LEU A 87 -9.59 -38.16 0.80
C LEU A 87 -8.22 -37.88 0.17
N ASN A 88 -8.16 -37.81 -1.15
CA ASN A 88 -6.96 -37.45 -1.89
C ASN A 88 -6.59 -35.98 -1.69
N HIS A 89 -5.29 -35.70 -1.53
CA HIS A 89 -4.81 -34.34 -1.41
C HIS A 89 -4.55 -33.73 -2.79
N GLU A 90 -5.53 -32.99 -3.33
CA GLU A 90 -5.52 -32.46 -4.70
C GLU A 90 -4.45 -31.39 -4.99
N GLY A 91 -3.77 -30.83 -3.99
CA GLY A 91 -2.66 -29.89 -4.26
C GLY A 91 -3.07 -28.46 -4.64
N ILE A 92 -4.34 -28.08 -4.44
CA ILE A 92 -4.90 -26.76 -4.77
C ILE A 92 -4.09 -25.59 -4.16
N TYR A 93 -3.67 -25.70 -2.89
CA TYR A 93 -3.02 -24.60 -2.15
C TYR A 93 -1.49 -24.60 -2.25
N ALA A 94 -0.90 -25.75 -2.51
CA ALA A 94 0.55 -25.94 -2.62
C ALA A 94 0.83 -27.12 -3.54
N PHE A 95 1.85 -26.96 -4.38
CA PHE A 95 2.27 -27.95 -5.35
C PHE A 95 2.41 -29.34 -4.72
N ARG A 96 1.84 -30.33 -5.39
CA ARG A 96 2.04 -31.76 -5.17
C ARG A 96 2.33 -32.40 -6.53
N LYS A 97 3.18 -33.43 -6.52
CA LYS A 97 3.61 -34.11 -7.76
C LYS A 97 2.42 -34.65 -8.55
N ASP A 98 1.46 -35.25 -7.85
CA ASP A 98 0.29 -35.92 -8.43
C ASP A 98 -1.00 -35.12 -8.18
N GLY A 99 -0.89 -33.80 -8.04
CA GLY A 99 -2.02 -32.90 -7.79
C GLY A 99 -2.24 -31.89 -8.92
N GLU A 100 -3.00 -30.84 -8.60
CA GLU A 100 -3.29 -29.70 -9.48
C GLU A 100 -2.01 -29.10 -10.07
N GLU A 101 -2.09 -28.62 -11.32
CA GLU A 101 -0.96 -27.97 -11.96
C GLU A 101 -0.69 -26.59 -11.34
N HIS A 102 0.59 -26.27 -11.13
CA HIS A 102 1.00 -24.93 -10.70
C HIS A 102 1.97 -24.34 -11.71
N ALA A 103 1.74 -23.07 -12.06
CA ALA A 103 2.62 -22.29 -12.93
C ALA A 103 4.06 -22.16 -12.41
N TRP A 104 4.27 -22.35 -11.09
CA TRP A 104 5.59 -22.56 -10.51
C TRP A 104 5.67 -23.97 -9.96
N ASN A 105 6.62 -24.73 -10.48
CA ASN A 105 6.90 -26.11 -10.12
C ASN A 105 8.42 -26.31 -9.92
N PRO A 106 8.86 -27.44 -9.34
CA PRO A 106 10.29 -27.65 -9.06
C PRO A 106 11.23 -27.51 -10.26
N GLU A 107 10.78 -27.90 -11.45
CA GLU A 107 11.56 -27.83 -12.69
C GLU A 107 11.75 -26.39 -13.18
N SER A 108 10.67 -25.63 -13.35
CA SER A 108 10.72 -24.21 -13.71
C SER A 108 11.54 -23.38 -12.72
N ILE A 109 11.45 -23.69 -11.42
CA ILE A 109 12.24 -23.02 -10.37
C ILE A 109 13.73 -23.32 -10.52
N SER A 110 14.10 -24.59 -10.70
CA SER A 110 15.52 -24.98 -10.78
C SER A 110 16.18 -24.45 -12.04
N LEU A 111 15.51 -24.49 -13.18
CA LEU A 111 16.02 -23.96 -14.45
C LEU A 111 16.28 -22.45 -14.36
N LEU A 112 15.33 -21.68 -13.82
CA LEU A 112 15.50 -20.23 -13.65
C LEU A 112 16.67 -19.89 -12.69
N GLN A 113 16.77 -20.60 -11.57
CA GLN A 113 17.87 -20.42 -10.62
C GLN A 113 19.22 -20.75 -11.25
N TRP A 114 19.31 -21.85 -12.01
CA TRP A 114 20.52 -22.24 -12.71
C TRP A 114 20.94 -21.19 -13.74
N ALA A 115 20.01 -20.77 -14.60
CA ALA A 115 20.26 -19.80 -15.66
C ALA A 115 20.81 -18.48 -15.10
N THR A 116 20.16 -17.97 -14.05
CA THR A 116 20.49 -16.66 -13.48
C THR A 116 21.77 -16.67 -12.64
N ALA A 117 22.03 -17.75 -11.90
CA ALA A 117 23.26 -17.89 -11.11
C ALA A 117 24.52 -18.08 -11.98
N ASN A 118 24.39 -18.77 -13.12
CA ASN A 118 25.51 -19.06 -14.02
C ASN A 118 25.61 -18.10 -15.21
N ASN A 119 24.73 -17.10 -15.31
CA ASN A 119 24.62 -16.22 -16.46
C ASN A 119 24.48 -17.00 -17.79
N ASP A 120 23.61 -18.01 -17.81
CA ASP A 120 23.41 -18.93 -18.92
C ASP A 120 22.06 -18.67 -19.61
N TYR A 121 22.09 -17.99 -20.75
CA TYR A 121 20.90 -17.69 -21.54
C TYR A 121 20.26 -18.94 -22.19
N GLN A 122 21.04 -19.97 -22.52
CA GLN A 122 20.47 -21.19 -23.10
C GLN A 122 19.63 -21.94 -22.07
N LYS A 123 20.09 -21.99 -20.82
CA LYS A 123 19.27 -22.50 -19.71
C LYS A 123 18.04 -21.65 -19.42
N TYR A 124 18.12 -20.34 -19.65
CA TYR A 124 16.93 -19.48 -19.59
C TYR A 124 15.91 -19.85 -20.68
N LEU A 125 16.35 -20.16 -21.90
CA LEU A 125 15.46 -20.62 -22.98
C LEU A 125 14.82 -21.98 -22.68
N GLU A 126 15.51 -22.89 -21.99
CA GLU A 126 14.89 -24.11 -21.46
C GLU A 126 13.79 -23.79 -20.44
N PHE A 127 14.06 -22.86 -19.51
CA PHE A 127 13.07 -22.39 -18.54
C PHE A 127 11.83 -21.80 -19.20
N THR A 128 12.00 -20.91 -20.18
CA THR A 128 10.89 -20.23 -20.86
C THR A 128 10.07 -21.22 -21.68
N LYS A 129 10.72 -22.16 -22.37
CA LYS A 129 10.04 -23.24 -23.10
C LYS A 129 9.11 -24.04 -22.20
N VAL A 130 9.61 -24.57 -21.07
CA VAL A 130 8.80 -25.34 -20.11
C VAL A 130 7.66 -24.47 -19.55
N THR A 131 7.95 -23.23 -19.19
CA THR A 131 6.96 -22.31 -18.61
C THR A 131 5.85 -21.95 -19.59
N ASP A 132 6.19 -21.72 -20.86
CA ASP A 132 5.24 -21.37 -21.92
C ASP A 132 4.42 -22.58 -22.35
N GLU A 133 5.00 -23.79 -22.39
CA GLU A 133 4.27 -25.04 -22.63
C GLU A 133 3.22 -25.30 -21.55
N HIS A 134 3.56 -25.07 -20.28
CA HIS A 134 2.60 -25.15 -19.17
C HIS A 134 1.52 -24.08 -19.30
N THR A 135 1.90 -22.85 -19.62
CA THR A 135 0.95 -21.75 -19.80
C THR A 135 -0.06 -22.06 -20.91
N LYS A 136 0.38 -22.71 -21.99
CA LYS A 136 -0.44 -23.15 -23.12
C LYS A 136 -1.41 -24.30 -22.80
N LYS A 137 -1.18 -25.09 -21.75
CA LYS A 137 -2.15 -26.04 -21.16
C LYS A 137 -3.04 -25.26 -20.20
N PRO A 138 -4.11 -24.64 -20.71
CA PRO A 138 -4.55 -23.27 -20.39
C PRO A 138 -4.58 -22.94 -18.88
N THR A 139 -3.41 -22.65 -18.32
CA THR A 139 -3.25 -22.27 -16.90
C THR A 139 -3.57 -20.79 -16.70
N PHE A 140 -3.38 -20.01 -17.77
CA PHE A 140 -3.69 -18.59 -17.84
C PHE A 140 -4.38 -18.26 -19.17
N ILE A 141 -5.16 -17.17 -19.20
CA ILE A 141 -5.86 -16.73 -20.42
C ILE A 141 -4.87 -16.47 -21.57
N ARG A 142 -3.73 -15.82 -21.28
CA ARG A 142 -2.66 -15.59 -22.28
C ARG A 142 -2.05 -16.87 -22.88
N GLY A 143 -2.30 -18.03 -22.29
CA GLY A 143 -1.92 -19.32 -22.87
C GLY A 143 -2.73 -19.70 -24.11
N MET A 144 -3.92 -19.14 -24.26
CA MET A 144 -4.83 -19.37 -25.40
C MET A 144 -4.68 -18.33 -26.51
N LEU A 145 -3.87 -17.29 -26.29
CA LEU A 145 -3.59 -16.26 -27.29
C LEU A 145 -2.27 -16.55 -28.00
N GLU A 146 -2.13 -16.13 -29.24
CA GLU A 146 -0.89 -16.10 -30.00
C GLU A 146 -0.81 -14.81 -30.82
N PHE A 147 0.36 -14.47 -31.35
CA PHE A 147 0.56 -13.25 -32.14
C PHE A 147 0.90 -13.56 -33.60
N LYS A 148 0.51 -12.65 -34.49
CA LYS A 148 0.86 -12.69 -35.91
C LYS A 148 2.36 -12.49 -36.09
N LYS A 149 2.93 -13.13 -37.10
CA LYS A 149 4.36 -13.09 -37.40
C LYS A 149 4.60 -12.34 -38.70
N ASN A 150 5.59 -11.44 -38.68
CA ASN A 150 6.11 -10.77 -39.87
C ASN A 150 7.59 -10.46 -39.66
N PRO A 151 8.46 -11.48 -39.65
CA PRO A 151 9.77 -11.35 -39.03
C PRO A 151 10.69 -10.30 -39.68
N ILE A 152 11.47 -9.60 -38.86
CA ILE A 152 12.56 -8.70 -39.24
C ILE A 152 13.88 -9.18 -38.62
N ASP A 153 15.01 -8.57 -39.02
CA ASP A 153 16.28 -8.86 -38.37
C ASP A 153 16.30 -8.28 -36.94
N ILE A 154 16.77 -9.07 -35.96
CA ILE A 154 16.81 -8.65 -34.56
C ILE A 154 17.72 -7.43 -34.33
N SER A 155 18.69 -7.18 -35.20
CA SER A 155 19.54 -5.98 -35.16
C SER A 155 18.76 -4.68 -35.42
N GLU A 156 17.57 -4.76 -36.03
CA GLU A 156 16.69 -3.61 -36.23
C GLU A 156 15.84 -3.29 -34.99
N VAL A 157 15.76 -4.23 -34.04
CA VAL A 157 15.01 -4.08 -32.79
C VAL A 157 15.85 -3.29 -31.79
N GLU A 158 15.19 -2.36 -31.09
CA GLU A 158 15.82 -1.53 -30.08
C GLU A 158 16.60 -2.33 -29.02
N PRO A 159 17.65 -1.74 -28.43
CA PRO A 159 18.59 -2.50 -27.62
C PRO A 159 18.00 -2.94 -26.28
N VAL A 160 18.62 -3.95 -25.66
CA VAL A 160 18.19 -4.55 -24.39
C VAL A 160 18.06 -3.51 -23.27
N GLU A 161 18.97 -2.53 -23.25
CA GLU A 161 19.01 -1.46 -22.28
C GLU A 161 17.76 -0.59 -22.28
N ASP A 162 17.11 -0.41 -23.45
CA ASP A 162 15.86 0.35 -23.55
C ASP A 162 14.65 -0.47 -23.10
N ILE A 163 14.65 -1.77 -23.37
CA ILE A 163 13.62 -2.70 -22.90
C ILE A 163 13.65 -2.83 -21.36
N MET A 164 14.84 -2.95 -20.75
CA MET A 164 14.98 -3.12 -19.30
C MET A 164 14.41 -1.95 -18.47
N LYS A 165 14.38 -0.73 -19.02
CA LYS A 165 13.77 0.45 -18.36
C LYS A 165 12.26 0.30 -18.11
N ARG A 166 11.60 -0.59 -18.84
CA ARG A 166 10.17 -0.93 -18.69
C ARG A 166 9.91 -1.90 -17.55
N PHE A 167 10.96 -2.48 -16.97
CA PHE A 167 10.82 -3.48 -15.92
C PHE A 167 10.83 -2.86 -14.53
N VAL A 168 9.90 -3.35 -13.73
CA VAL A 168 9.70 -2.93 -12.35
C VAL A 168 9.69 -4.17 -11.45
N THR A 169 10.38 -4.17 -10.31
CA THR A 169 10.15 -5.24 -9.33
C THR A 169 8.86 -4.98 -8.57
N GLY A 170 8.02 -6.00 -8.39
CA GLY A 170 6.77 -5.82 -7.65
C GLY A 170 6.96 -5.30 -6.22
N ALA A 171 5.95 -4.60 -5.71
CA ALA A 171 5.95 -3.96 -4.40
C ALA A 171 5.95 -4.99 -3.25
N MET A 172 7.12 -5.27 -2.66
CA MET A 172 7.30 -6.26 -1.61
C MET A 172 7.91 -5.63 -0.36
N SER A 173 7.13 -5.50 0.70
CA SER A 173 7.55 -4.74 1.88
C SER A 173 8.78 -5.33 2.57
N PHE A 174 9.73 -4.49 2.98
CA PHE A 174 10.67 -4.83 4.05
C PHE A 174 9.90 -5.26 5.31
N GLY A 175 10.28 -6.40 5.88
CA GLY A 175 9.52 -7.11 6.92
C GLY A 175 8.83 -8.36 6.37
N SER A 176 8.18 -8.27 5.20
CA SER A 176 7.70 -9.46 4.48
C SER A 176 8.88 -10.25 3.91
N ILE A 177 9.77 -9.55 3.22
CA ILE A 177 11.08 -10.06 2.79
C ILE A 177 12.19 -9.49 3.68
N SER A 178 13.32 -10.20 3.70
CA SER A 178 14.53 -9.85 4.45
C SER A 178 15.18 -8.59 3.88
N LYS A 179 16.06 -7.99 4.68
CA LYS A 179 16.83 -6.81 4.25
C LYS A 179 17.66 -7.15 3.02
N GLU A 180 18.30 -8.30 3.03
CA GLU A 180 19.23 -8.78 2.01
C GLU A 180 18.52 -8.93 0.65
N ALA A 181 17.38 -9.62 0.62
CA ALA A 181 16.60 -9.78 -0.61
C ALA A 181 16.08 -8.44 -1.13
N HIS A 182 15.62 -7.56 -0.24
CA HIS A 182 15.08 -6.26 -0.61
C HIS A 182 16.15 -5.31 -1.16
N GLU A 183 17.35 -5.30 -0.57
CA GLU A 183 18.47 -4.48 -1.05
C GLU A 183 19.06 -5.03 -2.35
N ALA A 184 19.18 -6.35 -2.50
CA ALA A 184 19.65 -6.97 -3.74
C ALA A 184 18.77 -6.59 -4.94
N MET A 185 17.44 -6.56 -4.76
CA MET A 185 16.51 -6.09 -5.79
C MET A 185 16.71 -4.61 -6.12
N ALA A 186 16.90 -3.75 -5.11
CA ALA A 186 17.11 -2.33 -5.36
C ALA A 186 18.38 -2.07 -6.16
N ILE A 187 19.49 -2.69 -5.75
CA ILE A 187 20.78 -2.59 -6.46
C ILE A 187 20.62 -3.07 -7.91
N ALA A 188 20.03 -4.25 -8.12
CA ALA A 188 19.87 -4.81 -9.46
C ALA A 188 19.07 -3.89 -10.39
N MET A 189 17.92 -3.38 -9.93
CA MET A 189 17.08 -2.52 -10.76
C MET A 189 17.74 -1.17 -11.06
N ASN A 190 18.45 -0.59 -10.08
CA ASN A 190 19.16 0.67 -10.29
C ASN A 190 20.31 0.52 -11.30
N ARG A 191 21.01 -0.62 -11.31
CA ARG A 191 22.07 -0.91 -12.30
C ARG A 191 21.56 -1.01 -13.73
N ILE A 192 20.35 -1.54 -13.94
CA ILE A 192 19.79 -1.76 -15.29
C ILE A 192 18.89 -0.60 -15.76
N GLY A 193 18.76 0.47 -14.97
CA GLY A 193 17.85 1.58 -15.28
C GLY A 193 16.36 1.25 -15.17
N GLY A 194 16.02 0.08 -14.62
CA GLY A 194 14.65 -0.26 -14.23
C GLY A 194 14.33 0.30 -12.85
N ARG A 195 13.19 -0.11 -12.26
CA ARG A 195 12.75 0.44 -10.96
C ARG A 195 12.43 -0.64 -9.94
N SER A 196 12.88 -0.43 -8.71
CA SER A 196 12.48 -1.26 -7.57
C SER A 196 11.48 -0.52 -6.67
N ASN A 197 10.67 -1.28 -5.92
CA ASN A 197 9.57 -0.74 -5.12
C ASN A 197 9.66 -1.17 -3.65
N THR A 198 9.52 -0.21 -2.72
CA THR A 198 9.63 -0.44 -1.27
C THR A 198 8.56 -1.38 -0.70
N GLY A 199 7.43 -1.52 -1.39
CA GLY A 199 6.19 -1.98 -0.76
C GLY A 199 5.77 -1.14 0.43
N GLU A 200 4.83 -1.66 1.21
CA GLU A 200 4.18 -0.95 2.33
C GLU A 200 5.04 -0.84 3.60
N GLY A 201 6.33 -1.18 3.53
CA GLY A 201 7.17 -1.41 4.70
C GLY A 201 7.91 -0.20 5.24
N GLY A 202 7.91 0.91 4.52
CA GLY A 202 8.90 1.97 4.66
C GLY A 202 10.28 1.56 4.14
N GLU A 203 11.24 2.46 4.19
CA GLU A 203 12.62 2.22 3.76
C GLU A 203 13.60 2.82 4.77
N ASP A 204 14.73 2.14 5.00
CA ASP A 204 15.78 2.68 5.88
C ASP A 204 16.43 3.90 5.22
N LYS A 205 16.52 5.01 5.97
CA LYS A 205 17.07 6.28 5.50
C LYS A 205 18.54 6.16 5.08
N SER A 206 19.28 5.18 5.60
CA SER A 206 20.67 4.95 5.17
C SER A 206 20.78 4.51 3.71
N ARG A 207 19.70 3.97 3.12
CA ARG A 207 19.69 3.51 1.72
C ARG A 207 19.60 4.65 0.70
N PHE A 208 19.36 5.88 1.15
CA PHE A 208 19.25 7.05 0.26
C PHE A 208 20.61 7.60 -0.15
N ILE A 209 21.68 7.13 0.50
CA ILE A 209 23.06 7.47 0.17
C ILE A 209 23.60 6.34 -0.71
N GLU A 210 24.22 6.71 -1.82
CA GLU A 210 24.91 5.77 -2.69
C GLU A 210 26.14 5.20 -1.99
N GLU A 211 26.45 3.94 -2.29
CA GLU A 211 27.62 3.27 -1.76
C GLU A 211 28.89 3.69 -2.49
N GLU A 212 30.04 3.52 -1.85
CA GLU A 212 31.35 3.91 -2.43
C GLU A 212 31.66 3.19 -3.75
N ASN A 213 31.07 2.01 -3.98
CA ASN A 213 31.23 1.24 -5.21
C ASN A 213 30.27 1.68 -6.34
N GLY A 214 29.47 2.73 -6.13
CA GLY A 214 28.48 3.24 -7.09
C GLY A 214 27.12 2.54 -7.05
N ASP A 215 26.94 1.51 -6.20
CA ASP A 215 25.63 0.87 -6.04
C ASP A 215 24.69 1.77 -5.24
N SER A 216 23.43 1.81 -5.67
CA SER A 216 22.36 2.43 -4.91
C SER A 216 21.42 1.38 -4.34
N LYS A 217 21.24 1.39 -3.02
CA LYS A 217 20.22 0.59 -2.33
C LYS A 217 18.86 1.28 -2.28
N ARG A 218 18.73 2.52 -2.77
CA ARG A 218 17.47 3.27 -2.76
C ARG A 218 16.47 2.63 -3.70
N SER A 219 15.26 2.35 -3.23
CA SER A 219 14.18 1.92 -4.13
C SER A 219 13.64 3.11 -4.91
N ALA A 220 13.63 3.07 -6.24
CA ALA A 220 13.14 4.19 -7.05
C ALA A 220 11.65 4.53 -6.78
N ILE A 221 10.83 3.49 -6.54
CA ILE A 221 9.41 3.61 -6.25
C ILE A 221 9.16 3.52 -4.75
N LYS A 222 8.49 4.53 -4.19
CA LYS A 222 8.06 4.61 -2.80
C LYS A 222 6.57 4.37 -2.70
N GLN A 223 6.14 3.35 -1.97
CA GLN A 223 4.71 3.08 -1.82
C GLN A 223 4.09 3.90 -0.68
N VAL A 224 2.87 4.38 -0.91
CA VAL A 224 1.97 4.98 0.08
C VAL A 224 0.73 4.08 0.16
N ALA A 225 0.58 3.37 1.27
CA ALA A 225 -0.52 2.45 1.55
C ALA A 225 -1.28 2.85 2.82
N SER A 226 -2.43 2.22 3.08
CA SER A 226 -3.35 2.57 4.18
C SER A 226 -2.70 2.62 5.58
N GLY A 227 -1.66 1.83 5.83
CA GLY A 227 -0.94 1.85 7.11
C GLY A 227 -0.01 3.06 7.31
N ARG A 228 0.36 3.78 6.24
CA ARG A 228 1.33 4.89 6.21
C ARG A 228 2.65 4.57 6.94
N PHE A 229 3.06 3.30 6.93
CA PHE A 229 4.28 2.88 7.62
C PHE A 229 5.52 3.48 6.95
N GLY A 230 6.32 4.21 7.73
CA GLY A 230 7.56 4.84 7.26
C GLY A 230 7.35 5.97 6.24
N VAL A 231 6.12 6.47 6.10
CA VAL A 231 5.81 7.58 5.18
C VAL A 231 6.03 8.90 5.91
N ASP A 232 7.16 9.55 5.62
CA ASP A 232 7.49 10.91 6.04
C ASP A 232 7.96 11.76 4.84
N ALA A 233 8.11 13.07 5.03
CA ALA A 233 8.56 13.95 3.94
C ALA A 233 9.91 13.51 3.33
N HIS A 234 10.85 13.03 4.15
CA HIS A 234 12.17 12.60 3.69
C HIS A 234 12.10 11.32 2.84
N TYR A 235 11.22 10.39 3.18
CA TYR A 235 10.91 9.21 2.39
C TYR A 235 10.33 9.59 1.02
N LEU A 236 9.37 10.51 0.98
CA LEU A 236 8.67 10.91 -0.25
C LEU A 236 9.55 11.68 -1.23
N VAL A 237 10.46 12.54 -0.74
CA VAL A 237 11.38 13.30 -1.62
C VAL A 237 12.50 12.45 -2.22
N ASN A 238 12.73 11.24 -1.69
CA ASN A 238 13.68 10.25 -2.20
C ASN A 238 13.02 9.24 -3.16
N ALA A 239 11.86 9.59 -3.73
CA ALA A 239 11.13 8.82 -4.73
C ALA A 239 11.33 9.41 -6.14
N ASP A 240 11.46 8.52 -7.13
CA ASP A 240 11.28 8.86 -8.56
C ASP A 240 9.82 8.62 -8.98
N GLU A 241 9.16 7.68 -8.30
CA GLU A 241 7.73 7.40 -8.42
C GLU A 241 7.15 7.16 -7.02
N ILE A 242 5.98 7.73 -6.74
CA ILE A 242 5.21 7.48 -5.52
C ILE A 242 3.97 6.68 -5.91
N GLN A 243 3.89 5.44 -5.41
CA GLN A 243 2.78 4.53 -5.72
C GLN A 243 1.72 4.54 -4.62
N ILE A 244 0.53 5.03 -4.92
CA ILE A 244 -0.68 4.90 -4.10
C ILE A 244 -1.19 3.47 -4.25
N LYS A 245 -1.12 2.69 -3.18
CA LYS A 245 -1.57 1.30 -3.17
C LYS A 245 -3.01 1.19 -2.70
N VAL A 246 -3.96 1.25 -3.63
CA VAL A 246 -5.38 1.01 -3.34
C VAL A 246 -5.61 -0.48 -3.02
N ALA A 247 -5.05 -1.38 -3.83
CA ALA A 247 -5.23 -2.82 -3.63
C ALA A 247 -4.04 -3.66 -4.13
N GLN A 248 -4.12 -4.98 -3.94
CA GLN A 248 -3.20 -5.97 -4.52
C GLN A 248 -3.96 -7.26 -4.87
N GLY A 249 -3.55 -7.95 -5.94
CA GLY A 249 -4.29 -9.10 -6.47
C GLY A 249 -4.51 -10.25 -5.49
N ALA A 250 -3.56 -10.51 -4.59
CA ALA A 250 -3.67 -11.60 -3.61
C ALA A 250 -4.71 -11.39 -2.49
N LYS A 251 -5.22 -10.16 -2.33
CA LYS A 251 -6.22 -9.77 -1.33
C LYS A 251 -6.81 -8.38 -1.61
N PRO A 252 -7.59 -8.22 -2.67
CA PRO A 252 -8.36 -7.00 -2.91
C PRO A 252 -9.37 -6.78 -1.78
N GLY A 253 -9.66 -5.52 -1.49
CA GLY A 253 -10.55 -5.11 -0.39
C GLY A 253 -10.01 -5.35 1.02
N GLU A 254 -8.72 -5.66 1.19
CA GLU A 254 -8.07 -5.85 2.49
C GLU A 254 -6.72 -5.14 2.60
N GLY A 255 -6.31 -4.85 3.83
CA GLY A 255 -5.01 -4.23 4.13
C GLY A 255 -3.80 -5.18 4.11
N GLY A 256 -2.62 -4.58 4.12
CA GLY A 256 -1.35 -5.27 4.39
C GLY A 256 -1.38 -6.04 5.73
N GLN A 257 -0.64 -7.15 5.78
CA GLN A 257 -0.53 -7.98 6.99
C GLN A 257 0.93 -8.34 7.22
N LEU A 258 1.43 -8.05 8.41
CA LEU A 258 2.74 -8.50 8.86
C LEU A 258 2.60 -9.15 10.25
N PRO A 259 2.78 -10.48 10.37
CA PRO A 259 2.73 -11.16 11.65
C PRO A 259 3.74 -10.61 12.65
N GLY A 260 3.35 -10.49 13.92
CA GLY A 260 4.15 -9.84 14.97
C GLY A 260 5.52 -10.46 15.19
N HIS A 261 5.67 -11.78 15.00
CA HIS A 261 6.96 -12.47 15.08
C HIS A 261 7.92 -12.16 13.92
N LYS A 262 7.47 -11.41 12.90
CA LYS A 262 8.31 -10.80 11.86
C LYS A 262 8.60 -9.32 12.13
N VAL A 263 8.00 -8.73 13.15
CA VAL A 263 8.22 -7.32 13.52
C VAL A 263 9.37 -7.28 14.53
N ASP A 264 10.60 -7.37 14.01
CA ASP A 264 11.80 -7.21 14.82
C ASP A 264 12.06 -5.73 15.17
N LYS A 265 13.17 -5.45 15.86
CA LYS A 265 13.51 -4.06 16.26
C LYS A 265 13.73 -3.12 15.07
N ILE A 266 14.24 -3.62 13.94
CA ILE A 266 14.54 -2.81 12.76
C ILE A 266 13.24 -2.52 12.02
N VAL A 267 12.43 -3.54 11.78
CA VAL A 267 11.10 -3.40 11.17
C VAL A 267 10.23 -2.46 11.99
N ALA A 268 10.17 -2.64 13.31
CA ALA A 268 9.42 -1.76 14.20
C ALA A 268 9.88 -0.30 14.12
N LYS A 269 11.21 -0.06 14.07
CA LYS A 269 11.78 1.29 13.96
C LYS A 269 11.36 1.97 12.65
N ILE A 270 11.52 1.28 11.51
CA ILE A 270 11.19 1.83 10.18
C ILE A 270 9.69 2.13 10.08
N ARG A 271 8.85 1.29 10.68
CA ARG A 271 7.39 1.43 10.65
C ARG A 271 6.83 2.31 11.77
N SER A 272 7.67 2.92 12.60
CA SER A 272 7.25 3.69 13.80
C SER A 272 6.23 2.92 14.66
N SER A 273 6.57 1.67 14.95
CA SER A 273 5.77 0.71 15.72
C SER A 273 6.61 0.03 16.81
N LEU A 274 6.04 -0.96 17.50
CA LEU A 274 6.71 -1.76 18.51
C LEU A 274 7.11 -3.15 18.01
N PRO A 275 8.26 -3.68 18.47
CA PRO A 275 8.65 -5.06 18.18
C PRO A 275 7.63 -6.07 18.71
N GLY A 276 7.38 -7.14 17.95
CA GLY A 276 6.50 -8.24 18.35
C GLY A 276 5.01 -8.03 18.06
N ILE A 277 4.59 -6.82 17.70
CA ILE A 277 3.18 -6.49 17.47
C ILE A 277 2.79 -6.81 16.03
N THR A 278 1.70 -7.55 15.84
CA THR A 278 1.13 -7.82 14.51
C THR A 278 0.61 -6.53 13.90
N LEU A 279 1.03 -6.24 12.67
CA LEU A 279 0.60 -5.05 11.93
C LEU A 279 -0.42 -5.47 10.87
N ILE A 280 -1.68 -5.12 11.12
CA ILE A 280 -2.77 -5.23 10.15
C ILE A 280 -3.11 -3.81 9.72
N SER A 281 -2.86 -3.48 8.47
CA SER A 281 -3.23 -2.17 7.94
C SER A 281 -4.76 -2.08 7.82
N PRO A 282 -5.34 -0.89 7.96
CA PRO A 282 -6.75 -0.67 7.60
C PRO A 282 -7.01 -1.12 6.15
N PRO A 283 -8.19 -1.68 5.82
CA PRO A 283 -8.52 -1.97 4.43
C PRO A 283 -8.53 -0.72 3.54
N PRO A 284 -9.22 0.38 3.89
CA PRO A 284 -9.20 1.60 3.09
C PRO A 284 -8.02 2.50 3.45
N HIS A 285 -7.68 3.38 2.52
CA HIS A 285 -6.99 4.62 2.87
C HIS A 285 -8.01 5.55 3.54
N HIS A 286 -7.73 6.04 4.76
CA HIS A 286 -8.68 6.92 5.47
C HIS A 286 -8.76 8.35 4.89
N ASP A 287 -7.93 8.64 3.88
CA ASP A 287 -7.92 9.85 3.07
C ASP A 287 -8.27 9.56 1.60
N ILE A 288 -8.92 8.43 1.32
CA ILE A 288 -9.50 8.10 0.02
C ILE A 288 -10.85 7.39 0.25
N TYR A 289 -11.94 8.15 0.29
CA TYR A 289 -13.30 7.62 0.33
C TYR A 289 -14.07 7.84 -0.97
N SER A 290 -13.48 8.60 -1.89
CA SER A 290 -14.04 8.97 -3.18
C SER A 290 -12.93 9.24 -4.20
N ILE A 291 -13.30 9.54 -5.44
CA ILE A 291 -12.32 9.83 -6.49
C ILE A 291 -11.68 11.21 -6.31
N GLU A 292 -12.41 12.17 -5.75
CA GLU A 292 -11.92 13.50 -5.38
C GLU A 292 -10.93 13.44 -4.23
N ASP A 293 -11.10 12.51 -3.29
CA ASP A 293 -10.10 12.28 -2.23
C ASP A 293 -8.81 11.66 -2.79
N LEU A 294 -8.92 10.75 -3.77
CA LEU A 294 -7.76 10.25 -4.49
C LEU A 294 -7.04 11.39 -5.21
N ALA A 295 -7.77 12.27 -5.89
CA ALA A 295 -7.21 13.45 -6.53
C ALA A 295 -6.51 14.38 -5.51
N GLN A 296 -7.08 14.53 -4.31
CA GLN A 296 -6.44 15.28 -3.23
C GLN A 296 -5.14 14.62 -2.75
N LEU A 297 -5.10 13.30 -2.59
CA LEU A 297 -3.86 12.61 -2.23
C LEU A 297 -2.81 12.71 -3.34
N ILE A 298 -3.18 12.59 -4.62
CA ILE A 298 -2.27 12.80 -5.76
C ILE A 298 -1.67 14.22 -5.69
N PHE A 299 -2.52 15.22 -5.46
CA PHE A 299 -2.10 16.61 -5.30
C PHE A 299 -1.14 16.81 -4.11
N ASP A 300 -1.40 16.20 -2.96
CA ASP A 300 -0.52 16.25 -1.78
C ASP A 300 0.86 15.64 -2.09
N LEU A 301 0.89 14.48 -2.73
CA LEU A 301 2.12 13.74 -3.04
C LEU A 301 2.95 14.44 -4.12
N LYS A 302 2.30 14.99 -5.15
CA LYS A 302 2.99 15.80 -6.16
C LYS A 302 3.48 17.13 -5.56
N SER A 303 2.75 17.70 -4.59
CA SER A 303 3.18 18.92 -3.89
C SER A 303 4.45 18.69 -3.09
N VAL A 304 4.56 17.60 -2.32
CA VAL A 304 5.79 17.32 -1.53
C VAL A 304 6.97 16.92 -2.43
N ASN A 305 6.72 16.23 -3.55
CA ASN A 305 7.78 15.88 -4.51
C ASN A 305 7.32 16.09 -5.96
N LYS A 306 7.51 17.32 -6.46
CA LYS A 306 7.15 17.73 -7.83
C LYS A 306 7.75 16.86 -8.95
N ARG A 307 8.92 16.25 -8.70
CA ARG A 307 9.65 15.45 -9.69
C ARG A 307 9.14 14.01 -9.78
N ALA A 308 8.50 13.50 -8.73
CA ALA A 308 8.06 12.12 -8.73
C ALA A 308 6.83 11.93 -9.63
N LEU A 309 6.79 10.82 -10.34
CA LEU A 309 5.56 10.34 -10.96
C LEU A 309 4.63 9.80 -9.87
N ILE A 310 3.32 9.99 -10.03
CA ILE A 310 2.32 9.44 -9.11
C ILE A 310 1.63 8.27 -9.79
N SER A 311 1.77 7.07 -9.22
CA SER A 311 1.14 5.87 -9.74
C SER A 311 0.03 5.35 -8.82
N VAL A 312 -1.02 4.76 -9.39
CA VAL A 312 -2.14 4.18 -8.64
C VAL A 312 -2.24 2.70 -8.93
N LYS A 313 -2.08 1.89 -7.88
CA LYS A 313 -2.14 0.43 -7.98
C LYS A 313 -3.55 -0.09 -7.73
N LEU A 314 -4.20 -0.53 -8.79
CA LEU A 314 -5.51 -1.17 -8.81
C LEU A 314 -5.37 -2.69 -9.00
N VAL A 315 -6.49 -3.40 -8.85
CA VAL A 315 -6.58 -4.83 -9.15
C VAL A 315 -7.59 -5.02 -10.27
N SER A 316 -7.32 -5.97 -11.14
CA SER A 316 -8.24 -6.42 -12.18
C SER A 316 -9.56 -6.89 -11.57
N GLU A 317 -10.65 -6.27 -11.99
CA GLU A 317 -12.04 -6.64 -11.75
C GLU A 317 -12.90 -5.96 -12.83
N SER A 318 -14.08 -6.49 -13.12
CA SER A 318 -15.02 -5.82 -14.01
C SER A 318 -15.35 -4.41 -13.50
N GLY A 319 -15.23 -3.41 -14.38
CA GLY A 319 -15.45 -2.00 -14.05
C GLY A 319 -14.17 -1.23 -13.72
N VAL A 320 -13.02 -1.92 -13.63
CA VAL A 320 -11.71 -1.27 -13.41
C VAL A 320 -11.38 -0.24 -14.49
N GLY A 321 -11.91 -0.38 -15.71
CA GLY A 321 -11.72 0.61 -16.77
C GLY A 321 -12.38 1.95 -16.46
N THR A 322 -13.57 1.93 -15.85
CA THR A 322 -14.26 3.14 -15.39
C THR A 322 -13.47 3.82 -14.27
N ILE A 323 -12.96 3.03 -13.31
CA ILE A 323 -12.11 3.52 -12.24
C ILE A 323 -10.82 4.13 -12.83
N ALA A 324 -10.19 3.47 -13.79
CA ALA A 324 -8.98 3.95 -14.45
C ALA A 324 -9.21 5.31 -15.15
N ALA A 325 -10.36 5.52 -15.79
CA ALA A 325 -10.72 6.82 -16.36
C ALA A 325 -10.87 7.91 -15.27
N GLY A 326 -11.45 7.57 -14.11
CA GLY A 326 -11.51 8.45 -12.94
C GLY A 326 -10.11 8.80 -12.42
N VAL A 327 -9.24 7.79 -12.27
CA VAL A 327 -7.85 7.96 -11.81
C VAL A 327 -7.05 8.86 -12.75
N ALA A 328 -7.24 8.70 -14.07
CA ALA A 328 -6.63 9.58 -15.07
C ALA A 328 -7.10 11.03 -14.91
N LYS A 329 -8.40 11.26 -14.68
CA LYS A 329 -8.96 12.60 -14.41
C LYS A 329 -8.54 13.16 -13.05
N ALA A 330 -8.14 12.29 -12.12
CA ALA A 330 -7.56 12.64 -10.83
C ALA A 330 -6.04 12.98 -10.90
N TYR A 331 -5.48 13.07 -12.11
CA TYR A 331 -4.10 13.50 -12.39
C TYR A 331 -3.01 12.49 -12.03
N ALA A 332 -3.32 11.18 -11.94
CA ALA A 332 -2.26 10.17 -11.82
C ALA A 332 -1.39 10.17 -13.09
N ASP A 333 -0.09 9.90 -12.97
CA ASP A 333 0.81 9.76 -14.12
C ASP A 333 0.78 8.32 -14.69
N LEU A 334 0.51 7.33 -13.83
CA LEU A 334 0.61 5.90 -14.15
C LEU A 334 -0.47 5.09 -13.42
N ILE A 335 -1.02 4.07 -14.08
CA ILE A 335 -1.97 3.12 -13.48
C ILE A 335 -1.39 1.72 -13.57
N ILE A 336 -1.38 1.01 -12.44
CA ILE A 336 -1.01 -0.40 -12.39
C ILE A 336 -2.29 -1.23 -12.32
N ILE A 337 -2.47 -2.17 -13.26
CA ILE A 337 -3.49 -3.21 -13.18
C ILE A 337 -2.85 -4.53 -12.74
N SER A 338 -3.10 -4.91 -11.49
CA SER A 338 -2.62 -6.18 -10.94
C SER A 338 -3.62 -7.31 -11.18
N GLY A 339 -3.16 -8.45 -11.70
CA GLY A 339 -3.94 -9.69 -11.74
C GLY A 339 -4.08 -10.37 -10.38
N ALA A 340 -5.14 -11.17 -10.21
CA ALA A 340 -5.43 -11.98 -9.03
C ALA A 340 -4.28 -12.94 -8.66
N GLU A 341 -3.45 -13.29 -9.63
CA GLU A 341 -2.38 -14.28 -9.50
C GLU A 341 -1.13 -13.73 -8.80
N GLY A 342 -1.16 -12.45 -8.40
CA GLY A 342 -0.11 -11.77 -7.66
C GLY A 342 0.31 -12.48 -6.36
N GLY A 343 1.58 -12.34 -5.99
CA GLY A 343 2.13 -12.93 -4.77
C GLY A 343 1.76 -12.18 -3.49
N THR A 344 1.93 -12.84 -2.34
CA THR A 344 1.81 -12.21 -1.02
C THR A 344 2.65 -12.92 0.03
N GLY A 345 3.19 -12.16 0.98
CA GLY A 345 3.87 -12.73 2.15
C GLY A 345 2.90 -13.28 3.20
N ALA A 346 1.69 -12.71 3.30
CA ALA A 346 0.64 -13.12 4.23
C ALA A 346 -0.74 -12.61 3.75
N SER A 347 -1.69 -13.55 3.61
CA SER A 347 -3.07 -13.29 3.21
C SER A 347 -3.97 -14.46 3.63
N PRO A 348 -5.27 -14.25 3.91
CA PRO A 348 -6.24 -15.33 4.01
C PRO A 348 -6.27 -16.19 2.74
N ALA A 349 -6.36 -17.51 2.89
CA ALA A 349 -6.42 -18.44 1.76
C ALA A 349 -7.64 -18.18 0.87
N SER A 350 -8.77 -17.78 1.45
CA SER A 350 -9.98 -17.42 0.70
C SER A 350 -9.73 -16.26 -0.25
N SER A 351 -9.00 -15.23 0.17
CA SER A 351 -8.69 -14.07 -0.68
C SER A 351 -7.72 -14.42 -1.80
N ILE A 352 -6.71 -15.26 -1.52
CA ILE A 352 -5.76 -15.72 -2.56
C ILE A 352 -6.49 -16.49 -3.68
N LYS A 353 -7.56 -17.22 -3.34
CA LYS A 353 -8.25 -18.12 -4.28
C LYS A 353 -9.52 -17.56 -4.91
N HIS A 354 -10.16 -16.58 -4.27
CA HIS A 354 -11.53 -16.19 -4.64
C HIS A 354 -11.73 -14.68 -4.75
N THR A 355 -10.66 -13.88 -4.87
CA THR A 355 -10.79 -12.43 -5.11
C THR A 355 -9.82 -11.91 -6.14
N GLY A 356 -10.25 -10.89 -6.88
CA GLY A 356 -9.57 -10.36 -8.06
C GLY A 356 -9.81 -11.21 -9.30
N MET A 357 -9.59 -10.63 -10.47
CA MET A 357 -9.71 -11.27 -11.78
C MET A 357 -8.33 -11.43 -12.46
N PRO A 358 -8.22 -12.26 -13.51
CA PRO A 358 -6.99 -12.39 -14.29
C PRO A 358 -6.48 -11.05 -14.83
N MET A 359 -5.17 -10.93 -14.95
CA MET A 359 -4.50 -9.71 -15.41
C MET A 359 -4.99 -9.27 -16.80
N GLU A 360 -5.18 -10.22 -17.71
CA GLU A 360 -5.54 -9.98 -19.11
C GLU A 360 -6.88 -9.24 -19.23
N ILE A 361 -7.86 -9.55 -18.37
CA ILE A 361 -9.21 -8.96 -18.41
C ILE A 361 -9.15 -7.48 -18.03
N GLY A 362 -8.68 -7.18 -16.82
CA GLY A 362 -8.65 -5.81 -16.32
C GLY A 362 -7.70 -4.92 -17.11
N LEU A 363 -6.57 -5.45 -17.61
CA LEU A 363 -5.65 -4.68 -18.45
C LEU A 363 -6.33 -4.29 -19.77
N ALA A 364 -6.98 -5.25 -20.43
CA ALA A 364 -7.69 -5.01 -21.67
C ALA A 364 -8.82 -3.97 -21.49
N GLU A 365 -9.60 -4.09 -20.41
CA GLU A 365 -10.70 -3.17 -20.08
C GLU A 365 -10.20 -1.75 -19.76
N ALA A 366 -9.14 -1.62 -18.95
CA ALA A 366 -8.54 -0.34 -18.61
C ALA A 366 -7.99 0.36 -19.86
N HIS A 367 -7.27 -0.37 -20.70
CA HIS A 367 -6.76 0.15 -21.97
C HIS A 367 -7.91 0.63 -22.87
N GLN A 368 -8.91 -0.21 -23.14
CA GLN A 368 -10.05 0.13 -23.99
C GLN A 368 -10.78 1.38 -23.48
N THR A 369 -11.10 1.43 -22.19
CA THR A 369 -11.86 2.54 -21.60
C THR A 369 -11.08 3.85 -21.69
N LEU A 370 -9.77 3.83 -21.41
CA LEU A 370 -8.92 5.02 -21.51
C LEU A 370 -8.77 5.53 -22.95
N VAL A 371 -8.67 4.61 -23.92
CA VAL A 371 -8.64 4.97 -25.35
C VAL A 371 -9.98 5.57 -25.75
N MET A 372 -11.09 4.94 -25.38
CA MET A 372 -12.44 5.42 -25.73
C MET A 372 -12.72 6.84 -25.21
N ASN A 373 -12.15 7.20 -24.06
CA ASN A 373 -12.34 8.50 -23.42
C ASN A 373 -11.25 9.54 -23.78
N ASN A 374 -10.33 9.24 -24.70
CA ASN A 374 -9.18 10.09 -25.04
C ASN A 374 -8.34 10.51 -23.81
N LEU A 375 -8.12 9.55 -22.91
CA LEU A 375 -7.29 9.70 -21.71
C LEU A 375 -5.99 8.92 -21.81
N ARG A 376 -5.94 7.88 -22.65
CA ARG A 376 -4.80 6.95 -22.77
C ARG A 376 -3.46 7.62 -23.07
N GLY A 377 -3.47 8.69 -23.88
CA GLY A 377 -2.26 9.46 -24.22
C GLY A 377 -1.56 10.09 -23.02
N ARG A 378 -2.26 10.30 -21.90
CA ARG A 378 -1.75 11.02 -20.72
C ARG A 378 -1.31 10.10 -19.57
N ILE A 379 -1.59 8.81 -19.68
CA ILE A 379 -1.43 7.84 -18.60
C ILE A 379 -0.62 6.68 -19.11
N LYS A 380 0.43 6.31 -18.36
CA LYS A 380 1.12 5.06 -18.61
C LYS A 380 0.40 3.89 -17.95
N LEU A 381 0.28 2.75 -18.64
CA LEU A 381 -0.24 1.52 -18.04
C LEU A 381 0.90 0.56 -17.68
N GLN A 382 0.94 0.16 -16.42
CA GLN A 382 1.78 -0.93 -15.95
C GLN A 382 0.88 -2.13 -15.60
N THR A 383 1.41 -3.34 -15.70
CA THR A 383 0.73 -4.53 -15.19
C THR A 383 1.65 -5.46 -14.42
N ASP A 384 1.09 -6.22 -13.49
CA ASP A 384 1.76 -7.35 -12.82
C ASP A 384 0.77 -8.50 -12.60
N GLY A 385 1.30 -9.71 -12.39
CA GLY A 385 0.47 -10.92 -12.24
C GLY A 385 1.10 -12.12 -12.92
N GLN A 386 2.01 -12.80 -12.23
CA GLN A 386 2.68 -14.00 -12.76
C GLN A 386 3.34 -13.81 -14.14
N ILE A 387 3.87 -12.62 -14.43
CA ILE A 387 4.75 -12.37 -15.60
C ILE A 387 6.10 -13.03 -15.34
N LYS A 388 6.53 -13.92 -16.23
CA LYS A 388 7.73 -14.76 -16.07
C LYS A 388 8.65 -14.72 -17.29
N THR A 389 8.06 -14.69 -18.48
CA THR A 389 8.75 -14.85 -19.78
C THR A 389 8.54 -13.63 -20.67
N GLY A 390 9.36 -13.48 -21.70
CA GLY A 390 9.22 -12.44 -22.71
C GLY A 390 7.88 -12.53 -23.44
N ARG A 391 7.34 -13.75 -23.60
CA ARG A 391 6.02 -13.99 -24.18
C ARG A 391 4.91 -13.34 -23.37
N ASP A 392 4.96 -13.47 -22.03
CA ASP A 392 4.00 -12.82 -21.13
C ASP A 392 4.01 -11.29 -21.33
N ILE A 393 5.20 -10.69 -21.47
CA ILE A 393 5.38 -9.25 -21.69
C ILE A 393 4.79 -8.81 -23.01
N ILE A 394 5.06 -9.54 -24.10
CA ILE A 394 4.56 -9.21 -25.43
C ILE A 394 3.03 -9.24 -25.46
N ILE A 395 2.42 -10.27 -24.87
CA ILE A 395 0.95 -10.34 -24.81
C ILE A 395 0.40 -9.18 -23.96
N ALA A 396 0.98 -8.90 -22.80
CA ALA A 396 0.57 -7.77 -21.98
C ALA A 396 0.73 -6.42 -22.72
N ALA A 397 1.79 -6.25 -23.52
CA ALA A 397 2.01 -5.06 -24.33
C ALA A 397 0.91 -4.88 -25.39
N LEU A 398 0.62 -5.95 -26.15
CA LEU A 398 -0.44 -5.97 -27.16
C LEU A 398 -1.82 -5.71 -26.54
N LEU A 399 -2.05 -6.14 -25.30
CA LEU A 399 -3.27 -5.84 -24.53
C LEU A 399 -3.33 -4.39 -23.99
N GLY A 400 -2.19 -3.69 -23.92
CA GLY A 400 -2.14 -2.25 -23.66
C GLY A 400 -1.11 -1.76 -22.63
N ALA A 401 -0.30 -2.65 -22.04
CA ALA A 401 0.71 -2.27 -21.04
C ALA A 401 1.99 -1.71 -21.66
N GLU A 402 2.65 -0.82 -20.93
CA GLU A 402 3.94 -0.21 -21.29
C GLU A 402 5.07 -0.60 -20.32
N GLU A 403 4.70 -1.00 -19.09
CA GLU A 403 5.61 -1.40 -18.01
C GLU A 403 5.16 -2.70 -17.35
N PHE A 404 6.14 -3.47 -16.87
CA PHE A 404 5.92 -4.86 -16.45
C PHE A 404 6.51 -5.10 -15.06
N GLY A 405 5.62 -5.39 -14.11
CA GLY A 405 5.96 -5.73 -12.74
C GLY A 405 6.31 -7.20 -12.59
N VAL A 406 7.56 -7.51 -12.24
CA VAL A 406 8.03 -8.87 -11.98
C VAL A 406 8.46 -9.03 -10.53
N ALA A 407 7.79 -9.89 -9.78
CA ALA A 407 8.02 -10.06 -8.35
C ALA A 407 8.55 -11.46 -8.01
N THR A 408 7.70 -12.48 -8.17
CA THR A 408 8.01 -13.85 -7.76
C THR A 408 9.21 -14.42 -8.50
N ALA A 409 9.32 -14.20 -9.82
CA ALA A 409 10.48 -14.65 -10.59
C ALA A 409 11.79 -14.01 -10.09
N GLY A 410 11.76 -12.71 -9.74
CA GLY A 410 12.88 -12.02 -9.10
C GLY A 410 13.23 -12.54 -7.70
N LEU A 411 12.27 -13.07 -6.94
CA LEU A 411 12.56 -13.78 -5.69
C LEU A 411 13.13 -15.19 -5.95
N ILE A 412 12.68 -15.86 -7.00
CA ILE A 412 13.15 -17.19 -7.39
C ILE A 412 14.61 -17.12 -7.85
N SER A 413 14.99 -16.12 -8.65
CA SER A 413 16.38 -15.94 -9.09
C SER A 413 17.36 -15.74 -7.94
N VAL A 414 16.90 -15.26 -6.78
CA VAL A 414 17.72 -15.14 -5.55
C VAL A 414 17.52 -16.28 -4.55
N GLY A 415 16.84 -17.37 -4.94
CA GLY A 415 16.80 -18.62 -4.18
C GLY A 415 15.44 -19.02 -3.60
N CYS A 416 14.34 -18.37 -3.96
CA CYS A 416 13.01 -18.81 -3.49
C CYS A 416 12.67 -20.19 -4.07
N VAL A 417 12.33 -21.14 -3.20
CA VAL A 417 11.94 -22.52 -3.57
C VAL A 417 10.43 -22.76 -3.48
N MET A 418 9.62 -21.68 -3.45
CA MET A 418 8.14 -21.73 -3.39
C MET A 418 7.53 -22.63 -2.29
N MET A 419 8.17 -22.68 -1.11
CA MET A 419 7.65 -23.41 0.06
C MET A 419 6.32 -22.87 0.61
N ARG A 420 5.95 -21.62 0.27
CA ARG A 420 4.70 -20.94 0.70
C ARG A 420 4.50 -20.82 2.22
N LYS A 421 5.61 -20.74 2.97
CA LYS A 421 5.62 -20.48 4.44
C LYS A 421 6.12 -19.09 4.81
N CYS A 422 5.98 -18.12 3.90
CA CYS A 422 6.45 -16.74 4.05
C CYS A 422 5.93 -16.05 5.32
N HIS A 423 4.69 -16.34 5.70
CA HIS A 423 4.01 -15.79 6.88
C HIS A 423 4.52 -16.38 8.20
N LEU A 424 5.16 -17.56 8.19
CA LEU A 424 5.62 -18.25 9.40
C LEU A 424 6.99 -17.78 9.89
N ASN A 425 7.70 -16.93 9.14
CA ASN A 425 9.07 -16.50 9.45
C ASN A 425 10.12 -17.62 9.36
N THR A 426 9.80 -18.73 8.70
CA THR A 426 10.64 -19.95 8.62
C THR A 426 11.21 -20.19 7.22
N CYS A 427 11.42 -19.13 6.43
CA CYS A 427 11.94 -19.26 5.07
C CYS A 427 13.32 -19.94 5.07
N PRO A 428 13.50 -21.07 4.37
CA PRO A 428 14.76 -21.82 4.40
C PRO A 428 15.90 -21.11 3.67
N ALA A 429 15.57 -20.27 2.69
CA ALA A 429 16.52 -19.53 1.85
C ALA A 429 16.85 -18.11 2.36
N GLY A 430 16.40 -17.74 3.57
CA GLY A 430 16.68 -16.40 4.12
C GLY A 430 15.96 -15.23 3.43
N ILE A 431 14.98 -15.50 2.55
CA ILE A 431 14.26 -14.48 1.77
C ILE A 431 13.07 -13.92 2.56
N ALA A 432 12.05 -14.73 2.86
CA ALA A 432 10.81 -14.25 3.48
C ALA A 432 10.83 -14.39 5.02
N THR A 433 11.92 -13.95 5.66
CA THR A 433 12.13 -14.10 7.11
C THR A 433 12.92 -12.94 7.71
N GLN A 434 12.62 -12.60 8.96
CA GLN A 434 13.38 -11.71 9.84
C GLN A 434 14.16 -12.47 10.91
N ASN A 435 14.09 -13.81 10.93
CA ASN A 435 14.93 -14.63 11.80
C ASN A 435 16.39 -14.49 11.36
N LYS A 436 17.26 -14.04 12.28
CA LYS A 436 18.67 -13.76 11.99
C LYS A 436 19.44 -14.98 11.50
N ASP A 437 19.18 -16.17 12.06
CA ASP A 437 19.90 -17.38 11.68
C ASP A 437 19.45 -17.92 10.33
N LEU A 438 18.18 -17.74 9.98
CA LEU A 438 17.68 -18.07 8.65
C LEU A 438 18.15 -17.06 7.59
N ARG A 439 18.25 -15.77 7.94
CA ARG A 439 18.79 -14.73 7.03
C ARG A 439 20.24 -14.97 6.63
N LYS A 440 21.06 -15.57 7.51
CA LYS A 440 22.44 -16.01 7.16
C LYS A 440 22.48 -17.03 6.01
N ARG A 441 21.36 -17.69 5.70
CA ARG A 441 21.25 -18.65 4.59
C ARG A 441 20.93 -17.98 3.24
N PHE A 442 20.74 -16.66 3.21
CA PHE A 442 20.53 -15.94 1.97
C PHE A 442 21.84 -15.91 1.15
N THR A 443 21.81 -16.53 -0.03
CA THR A 443 22.96 -16.62 -0.95
C THR A 443 22.73 -15.88 -2.27
N GLY A 444 21.57 -15.24 -2.43
CA GLY A 444 21.21 -14.49 -3.62
C GLY A 444 22.09 -13.24 -3.80
N LYS A 445 22.28 -12.84 -5.06
CA LYS A 445 23.05 -11.66 -5.45
C LYS A 445 22.23 -10.76 -6.38
N ALA A 446 22.54 -9.46 -6.37
CA ALA A 446 21.96 -8.51 -7.32
C ALA A 446 22.23 -8.94 -8.77
N ASP A 447 23.42 -9.48 -9.05
CA ASP A 447 23.80 -9.96 -10.39
C ASP A 447 22.85 -11.03 -10.95
N TYR A 448 22.29 -11.89 -10.10
CA TYR A 448 21.36 -12.93 -10.56
C TYR A 448 20.05 -12.31 -11.08
N ILE A 449 19.61 -11.22 -10.43
CA ILE A 449 18.44 -10.45 -10.86
C ILE A 449 18.75 -9.66 -12.14
N VAL A 450 19.95 -9.07 -12.24
CA VAL A 450 20.42 -8.39 -13.45
C VAL A 450 20.42 -9.37 -14.64
N ASN A 451 20.99 -10.56 -14.46
CA ASN A 451 21.01 -11.60 -15.49
C ASN A 451 19.59 -11.97 -15.93
N TYR A 452 18.67 -12.18 -14.97
CA TYR A 452 17.26 -12.49 -15.28
C TYR A 452 16.61 -11.43 -16.16
N PHE A 453 16.71 -10.15 -15.80
CA PHE A 453 16.08 -9.07 -16.57
C PHE A 453 16.76 -8.86 -17.92
N LYS A 454 18.08 -9.08 -18.03
CA LYS A 454 18.79 -9.06 -19.30
C LYS A 454 18.28 -10.17 -20.23
N PHE A 455 18.14 -11.39 -19.73
CA PHE A 455 17.59 -12.51 -20.51
C PHE A 455 16.15 -12.28 -20.93
N LEU A 456 15.34 -11.77 -20.01
CA LEU A 456 13.95 -11.42 -20.28
C LEU A 456 13.84 -10.35 -21.39
N ALA A 457 14.67 -9.32 -21.35
CA ALA A 457 14.72 -8.30 -22.39
C ALA A 457 15.20 -8.86 -23.75
N GLU A 458 16.20 -9.74 -23.76
CA GLU A 458 16.67 -10.37 -25.01
C GLU A 458 15.59 -11.27 -25.64
N GLU A 459 14.83 -11.99 -24.81
CA GLU A 459 13.68 -12.77 -25.27
C GLU A 459 12.56 -11.86 -25.82
N VAL A 460 12.27 -10.74 -25.15
CA VAL A 460 11.33 -9.73 -25.67
C VAL A 460 11.77 -9.21 -27.04
N ARG A 461 13.06 -8.91 -27.23
CA ARG A 461 13.60 -8.47 -28.53
C ARG A 461 13.44 -9.55 -29.61
N THR A 462 13.61 -10.81 -29.25
CA THR A 462 13.40 -11.95 -30.16
C THR A 462 11.94 -12.00 -30.64
N TYR A 463 10.97 -11.84 -29.74
CA TYR A 463 9.55 -11.80 -30.12
C TYR A 463 9.17 -10.53 -30.89
N MET A 464 9.75 -9.37 -30.56
CA MET A 464 9.59 -8.15 -31.34
C MET A 464 10.06 -8.35 -32.79
N ALA A 465 11.22 -8.99 -32.98
CA ALA A 465 11.73 -9.35 -34.29
C ALA A 465 10.79 -10.30 -35.02
N GLU A 466 10.26 -11.33 -34.34
CA GLU A 466 9.32 -12.30 -34.92
C GLU A 466 7.98 -11.66 -35.38
N ILE A 467 7.47 -10.70 -34.60
CA ILE A 467 6.25 -9.96 -34.92
C ILE A 467 6.51 -8.91 -36.03
N GLY A 468 7.74 -8.42 -36.14
CA GLY A 468 8.15 -7.43 -37.15
C GLY A 468 8.20 -6.00 -36.66
N VAL A 469 8.56 -5.79 -35.39
CA VAL A 469 8.44 -4.50 -34.69
C VAL A 469 9.79 -4.03 -34.16
N LYS A 470 10.17 -2.80 -34.50
CA LYS A 470 11.48 -2.23 -34.12
C LYS A 470 11.47 -1.54 -32.75
N LYS A 471 10.35 -0.89 -32.41
CA LYS A 471 10.18 -0.11 -31.17
C LYS A 471 9.04 -0.67 -30.34
N PHE A 472 9.28 -0.84 -29.04
CA PHE A 472 8.32 -1.49 -28.15
C PHE A 472 6.99 -0.73 -28.05
N ASP A 473 7.02 0.60 -28.12
CA ASP A 473 5.81 1.43 -28.09
C ASP A 473 4.86 1.12 -29.26
N ASP A 474 5.37 0.63 -30.39
CA ASP A 474 4.57 0.22 -31.55
C ASP A 474 3.78 -1.09 -31.30
N LEU A 475 4.11 -1.86 -30.25
CA LEU A 475 3.31 -3.01 -29.80
C LEU A 475 2.10 -2.58 -28.98
N VAL A 476 2.18 -1.46 -28.28
CA VAL A 476 1.29 -1.16 -27.16
C VAL A 476 -0.15 -0.99 -27.64
N GLY A 477 -1.05 -1.86 -27.18
CA GLY A 477 -2.46 -1.84 -27.54
C GLY A 477 -2.78 -2.34 -28.96
N ARG A 478 -1.81 -2.92 -29.69
CA ARG A 478 -2.01 -3.53 -31.02
C ARG A 478 -2.68 -4.89 -30.93
N LYS A 479 -3.89 -4.91 -30.35
CA LYS A 479 -4.70 -6.12 -30.15
C LYS A 479 -5.02 -6.82 -31.48
N ASP A 480 -5.04 -6.10 -32.60
CA ASP A 480 -5.20 -6.64 -33.94
C ASP A 480 -4.06 -7.59 -34.38
N TRP A 481 -2.95 -7.61 -33.66
CA TRP A 481 -1.86 -8.57 -33.86
C TRP A 481 -2.01 -9.84 -33.03
N LEU A 482 -2.97 -9.89 -32.10
CA LEU A 482 -3.32 -11.12 -31.39
C LEU A 482 -4.32 -11.95 -32.21
N LYS A 483 -4.27 -13.27 -32.04
CA LYS A 483 -5.30 -14.21 -32.45
C LYS A 483 -5.47 -15.29 -31.38
N ILE A 484 -6.65 -15.92 -31.36
CA ILE A 484 -6.93 -17.06 -30.49
C ILE A 484 -6.29 -18.29 -31.15
N ARG A 485 -5.64 -19.14 -30.35
CA ARG A 485 -5.06 -20.40 -30.81
C ARG A 485 -6.14 -21.34 -31.33
N GLU A 486 -5.84 -22.03 -32.42
CA GLU A 486 -6.75 -23.03 -33.02
C GLU A 486 -6.63 -24.41 -32.35
N ASP A 487 -5.54 -24.67 -31.63
CA ASP A 487 -5.18 -25.98 -31.04
C ASP A 487 -5.58 -26.10 -29.55
N ILE A 488 -6.68 -25.47 -29.13
CA ILE A 488 -7.18 -25.53 -27.74
C ILE A 488 -7.99 -26.83 -27.55
N ASP A 489 -7.33 -27.89 -27.07
CA ASP A 489 -7.92 -29.22 -26.88
C ASP A 489 -8.49 -29.47 -25.47
N HIS A 490 -8.61 -28.44 -24.63
CA HIS A 490 -9.17 -28.60 -23.28
C HIS A 490 -10.70 -28.50 -23.30
N PRO A 491 -11.48 -29.51 -22.84
CA PRO A 491 -12.93 -29.58 -23.03
C PRO A 491 -13.72 -28.36 -22.57
N LYS A 492 -13.31 -27.75 -21.44
CA LYS A 492 -13.94 -26.53 -20.91
C LYS A 492 -13.35 -25.24 -21.47
N ALA A 493 -12.09 -25.24 -21.86
CA ALA A 493 -11.41 -24.00 -22.27
C ALA A 493 -11.71 -23.65 -23.73
N SER A 494 -11.99 -24.66 -24.55
CA SER A 494 -12.45 -24.50 -25.94
C SER A 494 -13.81 -23.80 -26.06
N LYS A 495 -14.56 -23.70 -24.95
CA LYS A 495 -15.85 -23.00 -24.87
C LYS A 495 -15.72 -21.50 -24.57
N LEU A 496 -14.53 -21.01 -24.23
CA LEU A 496 -14.34 -19.62 -23.84
C LEU A 496 -14.38 -18.68 -25.05
N ASP A 497 -15.11 -17.57 -24.94
CA ASP A 497 -15.03 -16.47 -25.92
C ASP A 497 -14.02 -15.41 -25.48
N LEU A 498 -12.87 -15.36 -26.15
CA LEU A 498 -11.79 -14.40 -25.86
C LEU A 498 -11.81 -13.18 -26.80
N ASN A 499 -12.75 -13.09 -27.75
CA ASN A 499 -12.84 -11.96 -28.68
C ASN A 499 -12.93 -10.59 -27.98
N PRO A 500 -13.66 -10.42 -26.86
CA PRO A 500 -13.71 -9.13 -26.16
C PRO A 500 -12.33 -8.60 -25.72
N LEU A 501 -11.38 -9.49 -25.44
CA LEU A 501 -10.03 -9.12 -25.00
C LEU A 501 -9.18 -8.55 -26.14
N ILE A 502 -9.31 -9.13 -27.34
CA ILE A 502 -8.47 -8.83 -28.51
C ILE A 502 -9.13 -7.90 -29.55
N THR A 503 -10.37 -7.47 -29.31
CA THR A 503 -11.07 -6.53 -30.19
C THR A 503 -10.61 -5.09 -29.94
N LEU A 504 -10.28 -4.38 -31.03
CA LEU A 504 -9.99 -2.94 -31.00
C LEU A 504 -11.28 -2.11 -30.92
N SER A 505 -11.23 -1.02 -30.15
CA SER A 505 -12.27 0.01 -30.16
C SER A 505 -12.26 0.80 -31.46
N LYS A 506 -13.38 1.44 -31.84
CA LYS A 506 -13.42 2.31 -33.03
C LYS A 506 -12.51 3.52 -32.86
N GLU A 507 -12.39 3.98 -31.62
CA GLU A 507 -11.63 5.11 -31.13
C GLU A 507 -10.12 4.91 -31.27
N SER A 508 -9.66 3.66 -31.32
CA SER A 508 -8.26 3.28 -31.54
C SER A 508 -7.66 3.82 -32.85
N LYS A 509 -8.50 4.26 -33.80
CA LYS A 509 -8.04 4.87 -35.07
C LYS A 509 -7.56 6.31 -34.93
N TYR A 510 -8.01 7.03 -33.90
CA TYR A 510 -7.78 8.47 -33.76
C TYR A 510 -7.29 8.90 -32.37
N ASN A 511 -7.51 8.09 -31.34
CA ASN A 511 -6.96 8.32 -30.00
C ASN A 511 -5.65 7.55 -29.82
N SER A 512 -4.75 8.09 -28.99
CA SER A 512 -3.47 7.42 -28.69
C SER A 512 -3.69 6.07 -27.98
N LEU A 513 -2.88 5.07 -28.32
CA LEU A 513 -2.89 3.75 -27.69
C LEU A 513 -1.90 3.63 -26.52
N PHE A 514 -0.93 4.54 -26.43
CA PHE A 514 0.12 4.55 -25.42
C PHE A 514 0.36 5.97 -24.87
N ASN A 515 1.18 6.09 -23.83
CA ASN A 515 1.46 7.38 -23.21
C ASN A 515 2.43 8.20 -24.07
N ASN A 516 1.98 9.36 -24.54
CA ASN A 516 2.77 10.25 -25.40
C ASN A 516 2.65 11.73 -24.95
N SER A 517 2.08 11.98 -23.78
CA SER A 517 1.93 13.31 -23.19
C SER A 517 2.02 13.24 -21.67
N GLU A 518 2.49 14.31 -21.06
CA GLU A 518 2.61 14.43 -19.60
C GLU A 518 1.30 14.92 -18.96
N GLN A 519 1.13 14.63 -17.67
CA GLN A 519 0.01 15.17 -16.89
C GLN A 519 0.31 16.60 -16.38
N HIS A 520 -0.71 17.46 -16.48
CA HIS A 520 -0.67 18.80 -15.91
C HIS A 520 -1.27 18.81 -14.51
N HIS A 521 -0.41 18.81 -13.49
CA HIS A 521 -0.77 18.67 -12.07
C HIS A 521 -1.26 19.97 -11.40
N LYS A 522 -1.31 21.10 -12.12
CA LYS A 522 -1.84 22.39 -11.64
C LYS A 522 -1.11 22.92 -10.39
N LEU A 523 0.22 22.85 -10.38
CA LEU A 523 1.06 23.26 -9.24
C LEU A 523 1.66 24.66 -9.39
N GLU A 524 1.38 25.36 -10.48
CA GLU A 524 2.04 26.61 -10.86
C GLU A 524 1.55 27.79 -9.99
N HIS A 525 0.28 27.76 -9.60
CA HIS A 525 -0.40 28.87 -8.92
C HIS A 525 -0.72 28.60 -7.44
N VAL A 526 -0.16 27.54 -6.85
CA VAL A 526 -0.41 27.21 -5.44
C VAL A 526 0.38 28.13 -4.51
N LEU A 527 -0.21 28.45 -3.34
CA LEU A 527 0.36 29.35 -2.35
C LEU A 527 1.80 28.99 -1.93
N ASP A 528 2.15 27.71 -1.92
CA ASP A 528 3.49 27.27 -1.51
C ASP A 528 4.62 27.80 -2.39
N ASN A 529 4.37 28.09 -3.67
CA ASN A 529 5.40 28.71 -4.51
C ASN A 529 5.82 30.08 -3.94
N ASP A 530 4.85 30.85 -3.42
CA ASP A 530 5.11 32.10 -2.72
C ASP A 530 5.81 31.85 -1.37
N LEU A 531 5.37 30.85 -0.60
CA LEU A 531 5.98 30.52 0.68
C LEU A 531 7.46 30.12 0.51
N ILE A 532 7.79 29.35 -0.52
CA ILE A 532 9.17 28.96 -0.85
C ILE A 532 9.99 30.18 -1.25
N ARG A 533 9.47 31.03 -2.14
CA ARG A 533 10.15 32.26 -2.58
C ARG A 533 10.51 33.15 -1.38
N LEU A 534 9.54 33.39 -0.49
CA LEU A 534 9.74 34.21 0.72
C LEU A 534 10.67 33.52 1.74
N SER A 535 10.63 32.19 1.81
CA SER A 535 11.43 31.41 2.76
C SER A 535 12.85 31.12 2.28
N ASN A 536 13.25 31.50 1.08
CA ASN A 536 14.54 31.07 0.51
C ASN A 536 15.73 31.39 1.43
N LYS A 537 15.82 32.60 2.00
CA LYS A 537 16.91 32.94 2.96
C LYS A 537 16.86 32.07 4.22
N ALA A 538 15.68 31.83 4.78
CA ALA A 538 15.50 30.96 5.93
C ALA A 538 15.90 29.51 5.63
N ILE A 539 15.58 29.02 4.43
CA ILE A 539 15.99 27.69 3.95
C ILE A 539 17.50 27.63 3.71
N GLN A 540 18.15 28.69 3.22
CA GLN A 540 19.59 28.66 2.95
C GLN A 540 20.42 28.80 4.22
N ASN A 541 20.07 29.79 5.06
CA ASN A 541 20.90 30.26 6.16
C ASN A 541 20.38 29.83 7.54
N LYS A 542 19.25 29.13 7.61
CA LYS A 542 18.55 28.76 8.86
C LYS A 542 18.12 29.98 9.70
N GLU A 543 17.93 31.13 9.05
CA GLU A 543 17.46 32.37 9.65
C GLU A 543 15.99 32.29 10.05
N LYS A 544 15.62 32.96 11.15
CA LYS A 544 14.22 33.01 11.58
C LYS A 544 13.40 33.91 10.65
N LEU A 545 12.24 33.44 10.26
CA LEU A 545 11.29 34.12 9.39
C LEU A 545 9.88 34.05 9.98
N TRP A 546 9.15 35.15 9.83
CA TRP A 546 7.72 35.24 10.13
C TRP A 546 6.98 35.66 8.88
N LEU A 547 5.95 34.90 8.54
CA LEU A 547 5.09 35.11 7.38
C LEU A 547 3.66 35.30 7.84
N THR A 548 2.93 36.16 7.14
CA THR A 548 1.50 36.36 7.34
C THR A 548 0.78 36.25 6.00
N LYS A 549 -0.30 35.46 5.93
CA LYS A 549 -1.11 35.26 4.71
C LYS A 549 -2.60 35.10 5.04
N GLU A 550 -3.46 35.66 4.20
CA GLU A 550 -4.88 35.29 4.16
C GLU A 550 -5.04 34.07 3.25
N ILE A 551 -5.93 33.16 3.62
CA ILE A 551 -6.19 31.91 2.89
C ILE A 551 -7.68 31.62 2.79
N GLY A 552 -8.07 30.87 1.77
CA GLY A 552 -9.42 30.36 1.56
C GLY A 552 -9.47 28.84 1.42
N ASN A 553 -10.68 28.28 1.42
CA ASN A 553 -10.88 26.82 1.37
C ASN A 553 -10.40 26.18 0.06
N THR A 554 -10.12 26.99 -0.96
CA THR A 554 -9.50 26.58 -2.22
C THR A 554 -7.99 26.39 -2.12
N ASP A 555 -7.35 26.97 -1.10
CA ASP A 555 -5.91 26.83 -0.84
C ASP A 555 -5.66 25.50 -0.12
N ARG A 556 -5.21 24.51 -0.89
CA ARG A 556 -5.00 23.13 -0.44
C ARG A 556 -3.53 22.85 -0.22
N SER A 557 -3.23 21.94 0.71
CA SER A 557 -1.87 21.42 0.97
C SER A 557 -0.84 22.48 1.32
N ILE A 558 -1.26 23.54 2.02
CA ILE A 558 -0.40 24.66 2.41
C ILE A 558 0.75 24.15 3.29
N GLY A 559 1.99 24.49 2.93
CA GLY A 559 3.24 24.10 3.58
C GLY A 559 3.84 22.78 3.12
N THR A 560 3.11 21.99 2.33
CA THR A 560 3.56 20.65 1.91
C THR A 560 4.74 20.71 0.95
N MET A 561 4.69 21.61 -0.02
CA MET A 561 5.73 21.76 -1.03
C MET A 561 6.96 22.48 -0.44
N LEU A 562 6.75 23.46 0.44
CA LEU A 562 7.82 24.04 1.25
C LEU A 562 8.53 22.97 2.10
N SER A 563 7.76 22.05 2.69
CA SER A 563 8.31 20.93 3.46
C SER A 563 9.11 19.97 2.59
N GLY A 564 8.66 19.73 1.35
CA GLY A 564 9.41 18.97 0.35
C GLY A 564 10.78 19.58 0.06
N GLU A 565 10.86 20.89 -0.20
CA GLU A 565 12.14 21.58 -0.45
C GLU A 565 13.09 21.51 0.75
N ILE A 566 12.58 21.67 1.96
CA ILE A 566 13.37 21.54 3.18
C ILE A 566 13.85 20.10 3.39
N ALA A 567 12.98 19.11 3.17
CA ALA A 567 13.31 17.69 3.32
C ALA A 567 14.35 17.23 2.30
N LYS A 568 14.30 17.72 1.06
CA LYS A 568 15.32 17.44 0.03
C LYS A 568 16.70 17.92 0.48
N LYS A 569 16.76 19.10 1.08
CA LYS A 569 18.03 19.73 1.47
C LYS A 569 18.59 19.22 2.79
N TYR A 570 17.74 19.01 3.80
CA TYR A 570 18.14 18.74 5.18
C TYR A 570 17.74 17.36 5.68
N GLY A 571 17.13 16.54 4.82
CA GLY A 571 16.64 15.22 5.17
C GLY A 571 15.61 15.26 6.31
N ALA A 572 15.58 14.17 7.09
CA ALA A 572 14.67 14.04 8.22
C ALA A 572 14.93 15.00 9.39
N ALA A 573 16.10 15.63 9.45
CA ALA A 573 16.41 16.60 10.51
C ALA A 573 15.64 17.92 10.31
N GLY A 574 15.36 18.29 9.06
CA GLY A 574 14.72 19.55 8.71
C GLY A 574 15.53 20.76 9.19
N LEU A 575 14.82 21.82 9.58
CA LEU A 575 15.40 23.05 10.12
C LEU A 575 15.39 23.06 11.65
N PRO A 576 16.21 23.92 12.29
CA PRO A 576 16.07 24.22 13.71
C PRO A 576 14.64 24.64 14.06
N LYS A 577 14.20 24.38 15.29
CA LYS A 577 12.83 24.69 15.71
C LYS A 577 12.52 26.18 15.54
N ASN A 578 11.34 26.48 15.00
CA ASN A 578 10.81 27.83 14.80
C ASN A 578 11.66 28.70 13.85
N THR A 579 12.33 28.09 12.88
CA THR A 579 13.01 28.81 11.80
C THR A 579 11.99 29.49 10.89
N ILE A 580 10.92 28.82 10.47
CA ILE A 580 9.88 29.45 9.63
C ILE A 580 8.55 29.41 10.40
N ASN A 581 7.99 30.59 10.66
CA ASN A 581 6.75 30.77 11.40
C ASN A 581 5.70 31.37 10.46
N GLY A 582 4.63 30.66 10.17
CA GLY A 582 3.54 31.12 9.31
C GLY A 582 2.28 31.39 10.10
N ASN A 583 1.78 32.62 10.05
CA ASN A 583 0.47 33.01 10.56
C ASN A 583 -0.50 33.12 9.38
N PHE A 584 -1.59 32.38 9.46
CA PHE A 584 -2.60 32.29 8.43
C PHE A 584 -3.95 32.72 9.00
N TYR A 585 -4.75 33.38 8.19
CA TYR A 585 -6.07 33.89 8.56
C TYR A 585 -7.12 33.44 7.53
N GLY A 586 -8.24 32.90 7.99
CA GLY A 586 -9.32 32.40 7.13
C GLY A 586 -9.59 30.90 7.29
N SER A 587 -10.18 30.29 6.27
CA SER A 587 -10.55 28.87 6.28
C SER A 587 -9.64 28.10 5.35
N SER A 588 -8.85 27.14 5.85
CA SER A 588 -7.95 26.37 4.99
C SER A 588 -8.69 25.28 4.22
N GLY A 589 -8.29 25.05 2.98
CA GLY A 589 -8.65 23.84 2.24
C GLY A 589 -8.05 22.57 2.85
N GLN A 590 -8.28 21.46 2.15
CA GLN A 590 -7.81 20.13 2.55
C GLN A 590 -6.28 20.08 2.73
N SER A 591 -5.82 19.22 3.64
CA SER A 591 -4.40 18.87 3.82
C SER A 591 -3.49 20.02 4.30
N PHE A 592 -4.00 21.00 5.05
CA PHE A 592 -3.17 22.04 5.66
C PHE A 592 -2.02 21.45 6.48
N GLY A 593 -0.79 21.85 6.18
CA GLY A 593 0.39 21.33 6.85
C GLY A 593 0.62 19.83 6.66
N ALA A 594 0.14 19.23 5.56
CA ALA A 594 0.47 17.86 5.24
C ALA A 594 2.00 17.73 5.04
N PHE A 595 2.58 16.69 5.65
CA PHE A 595 4.02 16.40 5.68
C PHE A 595 4.89 17.52 6.28
N LEU A 596 4.33 18.39 7.14
CA LEU A 596 5.05 19.53 7.69
C LEU A 596 6.30 19.11 8.48
N VAL A 597 7.48 19.53 8.02
CA VAL A 597 8.78 19.11 8.60
C VAL A 597 9.21 19.94 9.80
N SER A 598 10.20 19.43 10.55
CA SER A 598 10.83 20.14 11.66
C SER A 598 11.34 21.52 11.23
N GLY A 599 11.08 22.50 12.10
CA GLY A 599 11.47 23.90 11.94
C GLY A 599 10.38 24.82 11.40
N LEU A 600 9.31 24.25 10.83
CA LEU A 600 8.09 24.98 10.48
C LEU A 600 7.13 25.03 11.68
N SER A 601 6.55 26.21 11.91
CA SER A 601 5.51 26.44 12.91
C SER A 601 4.37 27.25 12.31
N PHE A 602 3.27 26.58 12.02
CA PHE A 602 2.11 27.17 11.38
C PHE A 602 1.01 27.43 12.41
N ARG A 603 0.40 28.60 12.29
CA ARG A 603 -0.70 29.06 13.10
C ARG A 603 -1.81 29.51 12.18
N LEU A 604 -2.99 28.92 12.30
CA LEU A 604 -4.20 29.34 11.61
C LEU A 604 -5.18 29.93 12.62
N GLU A 605 -5.62 31.15 12.34
CA GLU A 605 -6.73 31.82 13.00
C GLU A 605 -7.94 31.79 12.07
N GLY A 606 -8.92 30.94 12.41
CA GLY A 606 -9.99 30.52 11.52
C GLY A 606 -10.31 29.04 11.69
N ASP A 607 -10.53 28.32 10.60
CA ASP A 607 -10.87 26.89 10.58
C ASP A 607 -10.08 26.13 9.50
N ALA A 608 -10.06 24.79 9.58
CA ALA A 608 -9.44 23.95 8.55
C ALA A 608 -10.35 22.78 8.17
N ASN A 609 -10.30 22.38 6.90
CA ASN A 609 -10.98 21.17 6.43
C ASN A 609 -10.22 19.89 6.85
N ASP A 610 -10.54 18.76 6.21
CA ASP A 610 -9.98 17.44 6.49
C ASP A 610 -8.46 17.37 6.27
N TYR A 611 -7.87 16.30 6.81
CA TYR A 611 -6.47 15.92 6.61
C TYR A 611 -5.44 16.91 7.15
N LEU A 612 -5.85 17.80 8.07
CA LEU A 612 -4.95 18.69 8.79
C LEU A 612 -3.75 17.90 9.36
N GLY A 613 -2.53 18.32 9.00
CA GLY A 613 -1.30 17.67 9.47
C GLY A 613 -1.13 16.22 9.03
N LYS A 614 -1.80 15.77 7.95
CA LYS A 614 -1.60 14.45 7.35
C LYS A 614 -0.12 14.16 7.15
N GLY A 615 0.36 13.03 7.68
CA GLY A 615 1.77 12.64 7.59
C GLY A 615 2.78 13.64 8.18
N ILE A 616 2.38 14.50 9.12
CA ILE A 616 3.27 15.50 9.73
C ILE A 616 4.61 14.87 10.19
N SER A 617 5.70 15.57 9.89
CA SER A 617 7.08 15.07 9.92
C SER A 617 7.98 15.93 10.82
N GLY A 618 7.45 16.39 11.95
CA GLY A 618 8.19 17.15 12.97
C GLY A 618 7.78 18.61 13.13
N GLY A 619 6.96 19.14 12.23
CA GLY A 619 6.44 20.50 12.30
C GLY A 619 5.45 20.74 13.46
N ARG A 620 5.05 22.00 13.63
CA ARG A 620 4.02 22.39 14.61
C ARG A 620 2.88 23.11 13.93
N ILE A 621 1.65 22.74 14.28
CA ILE A 621 0.41 23.36 13.79
C ILE A 621 -0.43 23.82 14.98
N VAL A 622 -0.98 25.02 14.91
CA VAL A 622 -1.86 25.61 15.93
C VAL A 622 -3.11 26.15 15.25
N ILE A 623 -4.29 25.69 15.64
CA ILE A 623 -5.58 26.16 15.12
C ILE A 623 -6.35 26.84 16.25
N VAL A 624 -6.83 28.06 15.99
CA VAL A 624 -7.71 28.79 16.91
C VAL A 624 -8.86 29.45 16.16
N PRO A 625 -10.00 29.69 16.83
CA PRO A 625 -11.03 30.54 16.25
C PRO A 625 -10.53 31.99 16.10
N PRO A 626 -11.11 32.78 15.17
CA PRO A 626 -10.83 34.20 15.06
C PRO A 626 -11.01 34.92 16.40
N ALA A 627 -10.17 35.91 16.70
CA ALA A 627 -10.25 36.67 17.94
C ALA A 627 -11.60 37.40 18.11
N THR A 628 -12.27 37.72 17.00
CA THR A 628 -13.60 38.32 16.95
C THR A 628 -14.75 37.32 17.12
N ALA A 629 -14.46 36.02 17.14
CA ALA A 629 -15.49 34.98 17.23
C ALA A 629 -16.12 34.96 18.63
N THR A 630 -17.45 35.02 18.67
CA THR A 630 -18.23 34.96 19.92
C THR A 630 -18.60 33.53 20.33
N ILE A 631 -18.29 32.54 19.49
CA ILE A 631 -18.59 31.13 19.71
C ILE A 631 -17.69 30.53 20.81
N LYS A 632 -18.22 29.50 21.48
CA LYS A 632 -17.44 28.68 22.41
C LYS A 632 -16.68 27.62 21.63
N ALA A 633 -15.36 27.74 21.56
CA ALA A 633 -14.49 26.84 20.79
C ALA A 633 -14.75 25.38 21.14
N GLU A 634 -14.88 25.07 22.44
CA GLU A 634 -15.06 23.72 22.98
C GLU A 634 -16.42 23.07 22.63
N LYS A 635 -17.30 23.80 21.95
CA LYS A 635 -18.62 23.32 21.50
C LYS A 635 -18.77 23.32 19.97
N ASN A 636 -17.73 23.66 19.22
CA ASN A 636 -17.82 23.86 17.78
C ASN A 636 -16.69 23.10 17.06
N ILE A 637 -17.05 22.52 15.91
CA ILE A 637 -16.08 21.90 15.02
C ILE A 637 -15.25 23.00 14.37
N ILE A 638 -13.93 22.86 14.44
CA ILE A 638 -12.97 23.81 13.86
C ILE A 638 -11.98 23.13 12.90
N VAL A 639 -11.88 21.80 12.97
CA VAL A 639 -11.09 21.00 12.03
C VAL A 639 -11.88 19.78 11.56
N GLY A 640 -11.69 19.38 10.30
CA GLY A 640 -12.37 18.24 9.68
C GLY A 640 -11.91 16.87 10.18
N ASN A 641 -12.00 15.88 9.30
CA ASN A 641 -11.78 14.47 9.54
C ASN A 641 -10.34 14.03 9.25
N THR A 642 -9.98 12.83 9.73
CA THR A 642 -8.72 12.14 9.40
C THR A 642 -7.48 13.01 9.68
N VAL A 643 -7.58 13.85 10.71
CA VAL A 643 -6.52 14.76 11.16
C VAL A 643 -5.33 13.95 11.66
N LEU A 644 -4.11 14.35 11.30
CA LEU A 644 -2.86 13.67 11.62
C LEU A 644 -2.75 12.23 11.10
N TYR A 645 -3.43 11.90 10.00
CA TYR A 645 -3.36 10.55 9.44
C TYR A 645 -1.93 10.11 9.16
N GLY A 646 -1.51 9.03 9.80
CA GLY A 646 -0.19 8.44 9.59
C GLY A 646 0.98 9.28 10.09
N ALA A 647 0.75 10.25 10.98
CA ALA A 647 1.78 11.19 11.44
C ALA A 647 3.03 10.49 12.02
N THR A 648 4.23 10.99 11.71
CA THR A 648 5.53 10.43 12.17
C THR A 648 6.41 11.46 12.87
N GLY A 649 5.78 12.46 13.50
CA GLY A 649 6.38 13.37 14.49
C GLY A 649 5.83 14.78 14.39
N GLY A 650 6.02 15.59 15.43
CA GLY A 650 5.54 16.98 15.47
C GLY A 650 4.44 17.21 16.51
N SER A 651 3.81 18.38 16.45
CA SER A 651 2.79 18.77 17.43
C SER A 651 1.61 19.52 16.81
N LEU A 652 0.40 19.18 17.25
CA LEU A 652 -0.85 19.84 16.86
C LEU A 652 -1.58 20.34 18.11
N TYR A 653 -2.05 21.59 18.06
CA TYR A 653 -2.88 22.19 19.11
C TYR A 653 -4.13 22.79 18.48
N VAL A 654 -5.31 22.28 18.83
CA VAL A 654 -6.60 22.68 18.24
C VAL A 654 -7.54 23.20 19.33
N ASN A 655 -7.82 24.50 19.31
CA ASN A 655 -8.81 25.14 20.18
C ASN A 655 -10.20 24.95 19.58
N GLY A 656 -10.80 23.78 19.84
CA GLY A 656 -12.12 23.38 19.37
C GLY A 656 -12.22 21.88 19.10
N ILE A 657 -13.31 21.46 18.45
CA ILE A 657 -13.63 20.06 18.17
C ILE A 657 -13.08 19.64 16.80
N ALA A 658 -12.52 18.44 16.73
CA ALA A 658 -12.16 17.76 15.48
C ALA A 658 -13.26 16.78 15.05
N GLY A 659 -13.35 16.54 13.74
CA GLY A 659 -14.24 15.53 13.15
C GLY A 659 -13.84 14.09 13.49
N GLU A 660 -14.26 13.17 12.62
CA GLU A 660 -14.01 11.73 12.75
C GLU A 660 -12.55 11.37 12.53
N ARG A 661 -12.13 10.21 13.06
CA ARG A 661 -10.82 9.59 12.82
C ARG A 661 -9.63 10.49 13.17
N PHE A 662 -9.81 11.34 14.17
CA PHE A 662 -8.73 12.16 14.70
C PHE A 662 -7.56 11.27 15.16
N CYS A 663 -6.34 11.57 14.70
CA CYS A 663 -5.13 10.79 14.96
C CYS A 663 -5.18 9.33 14.47
N VAL A 664 -5.96 9.03 13.43
CA VAL A 664 -5.94 7.70 12.81
C VAL A 664 -4.54 7.35 12.35
N ARG A 665 -4.05 6.15 12.70
CA ARG A 665 -2.67 5.70 12.40
C ARG A 665 -1.55 6.64 12.91
N ASN A 666 -1.80 7.50 13.90
CA ASN A 666 -0.73 8.34 14.48
C ASN A 666 0.40 7.45 15.03
N SER A 667 1.63 7.74 14.60
CA SER A 667 2.82 6.95 14.88
C SER A 667 3.91 7.76 15.61
N GLY A 668 3.62 8.97 16.08
CA GLY A 668 4.60 9.75 16.83
C GLY A 668 4.26 11.21 17.14
N ALA A 669 3.18 11.77 16.60
CA ALA A 669 2.80 13.16 16.86
C ALA A 669 2.19 13.35 18.26
N LYS A 670 2.34 14.57 18.78
CA LYS A 670 1.69 15.03 20.02
C LYS A 670 0.52 15.93 19.66
N ALA A 671 -0.68 15.64 20.14
CA ALA A 671 -1.87 16.41 19.81
C ALA A 671 -2.67 16.78 21.07
N VAL A 672 -3.21 18.00 21.11
CA VAL A 672 -4.19 18.44 22.11
C VAL A 672 -5.37 19.09 21.41
N VAL A 673 -6.57 18.61 21.70
CA VAL A 673 -7.85 19.02 21.09
C VAL A 673 -8.95 19.09 22.16
N GLU A 674 -10.03 19.83 21.91
CA GLU A 674 -11.11 20.05 22.90
C GLU A 674 -12.33 19.15 22.72
N GLY A 675 -12.31 18.29 21.69
CA GLY A 675 -13.30 17.24 21.46
C GLY A 675 -13.01 16.52 20.14
N VAL A 676 -13.52 15.31 19.98
CA VAL A 676 -13.32 14.53 18.74
C VAL A 676 -14.59 13.77 18.37
N GLY A 677 -14.81 13.54 17.08
CA GLY A 677 -15.85 12.66 16.56
C GLY A 677 -15.57 11.17 16.77
N ASP A 678 -16.26 10.34 16.00
CA ASP A 678 -16.12 8.87 16.06
C ASP A 678 -14.71 8.42 15.62
N HIS A 679 -14.28 7.26 16.11
CA HIS A 679 -13.02 6.61 15.72
C HIS A 679 -11.74 7.39 16.07
N GLY A 680 -11.77 8.22 17.12
CA GLY A 680 -10.55 8.87 17.62
C GLY A 680 -9.46 7.87 17.99
N CYS A 681 -8.22 8.16 17.62
CA CYS A 681 -7.03 7.32 17.85
C CYS A 681 -7.09 5.91 17.22
N GLU A 682 -7.94 5.70 16.21
CA GLU A 682 -8.04 4.42 15.50
C GLU A 682 -6.67 4.01 14.91
N TYR A 683 -6.26 2.76 15.12
CA TYR A 683 -4.98 2.20 14.68
C TYR A 683 -3.71 2.98 15.11
N MET A 684 -3.78 3.84 16.13
CA MET A 684 -2.61 4.58 16.61
C MET A 684 -1.52 3.61 17.11
N THR A 685 -0.26 3.84 16.69
CA THR A 685 0.92 3.02 17.04
C THR A 685 1.97 3.78 17.86
N GLY A 686 1.82 5.10 18.00
CA GLY A 686 2.74 5.94 18.76
C GLY A 686 2.23 7.37 18.90
N GLY A 687 2.91 8.17 19.72
CA GLY A 687 2.53 9.56 19.99
C GLY A 687 1.81 9.77 21.32
N ARG A 688 1.30 10.99 21.51
CA ARG A 688 0.53 11.43 22.69
C ARG A 688 -0.68 12.23 22.25
N VAL A 689 -1.87 11.86 22.71
CA VAL A 689 -3.10 12.58 22.39
C VAL A 689 -3.78 13.02 23.68
N VAL A 690 -4.21 14.27 23.76
CA VAL A 690 -5.02 14.79 24.86
C VAL A 690 -6.33 15.30 24.27
N VAL A 691 -7.45 14.83 24.80
CA VAL A 691 -8.79 15.30 24.46
C VAL A 691 -9.37 15.98 25.70
N LEU A 692 -9.60 17.29 25.62
CA LEU A 692 -10.10 18.14 26.71
C LEU A 692 -11.63 18.26 26.73
N GLY A 693 -12.34 17.28 26.16
CA GLY A 693 -13.80 17.24 26.09
C GLY A 693 -14.31 15.91 25.55
N THR A 694 -15.48 15.93 24.92
CA THR A 694 -16.19 14.71 24.51
C THR A 694 -15.52 13.96 23.37
N THR A 695 -15.74 12.65 23.33
CA THR A 695 -15.30 11.76 22.24
C THR A 695 -16.49 11.07 21.57
N GLY A 696 -16.38 10.75 20.28
CA GLY A 696 -17.32 9.86 19.62
C GLY A 696 -17.07 8.37 19.91
N ARG A 697 -17.86 7.52 19.25
CA ARG A 697 -17.88 6.06 19.41
C ARG A 697 -16.60 5.40 18.89
N ASN A 698 -16.35 4.19 19.37
CA ASN A 698 -15.28 3.30 18.91
C ASN A 698 -13.87 3.95 19.01
N PHE A 699 -13.68 4.79 20.03
CA PHE A 699 -12.39 5.41 20.32
C PHE A 699 -11.33 4.32 20.60
N ALA A 700 -10.11 4.51 20.13
CA ALA A 700 -8.96 3.62 20.27
C ALA A 700 -9.09 2.22 19.63
N ALA A 701 -10.04 2.02 18.71
CA ALA A 701 -10.15 0.76 17.98
C ALA A 701 -8.85 0.45 17.20
N GLY A 702 -8.29 -0.74 17.40
CA GLY A 702 -7.02 -1.14 16.77
C GLY A 702 -5.78 -0.38 17.28
N MET A 703 -5.91 0.45 18.32
CA MET A 703 -4.78 1.18 18.91
C MET A 703 -3.79 0.19 19.53
N SER A 704 -2.57 0.17 19.00
CA SER A 704 -1.52 -0.80 19.35
C SER A 704 -0.27 -0.15 19.94
N GLY A 705 -0.18 1.18 19.92
CA GLY A 705 0.84 1.92 20.67
C GLY A 705 0.53 3.39 20.85
N GLY A 706 1.25 4.04 21.76
CA GLY A 706 0.99 5.42 22.18
C GLY A 706 0.16 5.51 23.46
N ILE A 707 -0.14 6.74 23.88
CA ILE A 707 -0.98 7.02 25.06
C ILE A 707 -1.95 8.15 24.69
N ALA A 708 -3.22 7.98 25.07
CA ALA A 708 -4.20 9.05 25.03
C ALA A 708 -4.71 9.38 26.44
N TYR A 709 -4.97 10.66 26.69
CA TYR A 709 -5.57 11.17 27.92
C TYR A 709 -6.89 11.85 27.55
N VAL A 710 -7.99 11.42 28.14
CA VAL A 710 -9.33 11.93 27.85
C VAL A 710 -9.91 12.55 29.10
N LEU A 711 -10.36 13.79 29.02
CA LEU A 711 -11.08 14.45 30.10
C LEU A 711 -12.54 13.97 30.10
N ASP A 712 -12.85 13.05 31.02
CA ASP A 712 -14.18 12.46 31.16
C ASP A 712 -14.98 13.19 32.24
N ILE A 713 -15.72 14.23 31.84
CA ILE A 713 -16.52 15.03 32.78
C ILE A 713 -17.78 14.28 33.22
N ASN A 714 -18.32 13.41 32.37
CA ASN A 714 -19.61 12.76 32.53
C ASN A 714 -19.52 11.32 33.06
N ASP A 715 -18.30 10.76 33.18
CA ASP A 715 -18.04 9.37 33.58
C ASP A 715 -18.66 8.35 32.58
N ASP A 716 -18.73 8.71 31.29
CA ASP A 716 -19.34 7.91 30.22
C ASP A 716 -18.34 7.47 29.14
N PHE A 717 -17.07 7.87 29.23
CA PHE A 717 -16.08 7.59 28.18
C PHE A 717 -15.85 6.09 27.94
N ALA A 718 -15.97 5.27 28.99
CA ALA A 718 -15.80 3.82 28.88
C ALA A 718 -16.80 3.17 27.91
N TYR A 719 -17.99 3.74 27.73
CA TYR A 719 -19.00 3.29 26.77
C TYR A 719 -18.59 3.58 25.31
N PHE A 720 -17.93 4.72 25.08
CA PHE A 720 -17.49 5.14 23.76
C PHE A 720 -16.14 4.54 23.34
N CYS A 721 -15.36 4.01 24.29
CA CYS A 721 -14.06 3.42 24.02
C CYS A 721 -14.17 1.95 23.62
N ASN A 722 -13.51 1.57 22.53
CA ASN A 722 -13.27 0.18 22.18
C ASN A 722 -12.13 -0.37 23.05
N GLN A 723 -12.42 -1.39 23.86
CA GLN A 723 -11.49 -1.95 24.85
C GLN A 723 -10.85 -3.28 24.40
N ASP A 724 -10.97 -3.65 23.12
CA ASP A 724 -10.45 -4.94 22.60
C ASP A 724 -8.91 -5.05 22.74
N MET A 725 -8.19 -3.93 22.64
CA MET A 725 -6.72 -3.88 22.65
C MET A 725 -6.14 -2.93 23.69
N VAL A 726 -6.98 -2.14 24.36
CA VAL A 726 -6.56 -1.08 25.29
C VAL A 726 -7.17 -1.29 26.66
N GLU A 727 -6.48 -0.78 27.67
CA GLU A 727 -7.01 -0.63 29.02
C GLU A 727 -7.28 0.85 29.32
N LEU A 728 -8.27 1.07 30.19
CA LEU A 728 -8.60 2.37 30.77
C LEU A 728 -8.10 2.38 32.21
N SER A 729 -7.40 3.44 32.59
CA SER A 729 -6.83 3.59 33.93
C SER A 729 -6.92 5.04 34.41
N LYS A 730 -7.00 5.22 35.74
CA LYS A 730 -6.87 6.54 36.36
C LYS A 730 -5.41 7.00 36.35
N LEU A 731 -5.20 8.30 36.36
CA LEU A 731 -3.86 8.91 36.45
C LEU A 731 -3.34 8.88 37.89
N THR A 732 -2.60 7.82 38.23
CA THR A 732 -1.93 7.68 39.53
C THR A 732 -0.40 7.78 39.45
N ASP A 733 0.20 7.60 38.26
CA ASP A 733 1.64 7.72 38.04
C ASP A 733 2.03 9.20 37.88
N TYR A 734 2.99 9.65 38.70
CA TYR A 734 3.51 11.01 38.69
C TYR A 734 4.05 11.45 37.31
N GLU A 735 4.71 10.55 36.57
CA GLU A 735 5.27 10.88 35.26
C GLU A 735 4.18 11.11 34.21
N ASP A 736 3.08 10.35 34.27
CA ASP A 736 1.93 10.57 33.40
C ASP A 736 1.23 11.91 33.72
N VAL A 737 1.06 12.23 35.01
CA VAL A 737 0.46 13.50 35.48
C VAL A 737 1.29 14.69 34.98
N LYS A 738 2.62 14.62 35.12
CA LYS A 738 3.54 15.66 34.65
C LYS A 738 3.52 15.81 33.12
N GLU A 739 3.48 14.70 32.38
CA GLU A 739 3.38 14.74 30.92
C GLU A 739 2.07 15.40 30.46
N LEU A 740 0.94 15.01 31.05
CA LEU A 740 -0.37 15.57 30.76
C LEU A 740 -0.40 17.07 31.06
N GLN A 741 0.04 17.50 32.25
CA GLN A 741 0.08 18.91 32.62
C GLN A 741 0.93 19.73 31.63
N GLY A 742 2.08 19.20 31.22
CA GLY A 742 2.95 19.83 30.23
C GLY A 742 2.38 19.87 28.81
N LEU A 743 1.52 18.93 28.41
CA LEU A 743 0.79 18.97 27.14
C LEU A 743 -0.30 20.05 27.16
N ILE A 744 -1.09 20.12 28.24
CA ILE A 744 -2.16 21.10 28.42
C ILE A 744 -1.60 22.52 28.57
N ALA A 745 -0.50 22.70 29.30
CA ALA A 745 0.19 23.99 29.42
C ALA A 745 0.68 24.51 28.06
N ARG A 746 1.23 23.64 27.21
CA ARG A 746 1.62 24.02 25.84
C ARG A 746 0.42 24.33 24.96
N HIS A 747 -0.68 23.60 25.14
CA HIS A 747 -1.92 23.93 24.46
C HIS A 747 -2.38 25.34 24.84
N HIS A 748 -2.55 25.65 26.13
CA HIS A 748 -2.90 26.99 26.59
C HIS A 748 -1.92 28.07 26.12
N LEU A 749 -0.61 27.81 26.17
CA LEU A 749 0.42 28.73 25.68
C LEU A 749 0.20 29.12 24.22
N HIS A 750 -0.12 28.14 23.36
CA HIS A 750 -0.24 28.35 21.92
C HIS A 750 -1.63 28.79 21.48
N THR A 751 -2.69 28.35 22.17
CA THR A 751 -4.07 28.56 21.74
C THR A 751 -4.83 29.60 22.55
N LYS A 752 -4.35 29.94 23.75
CA LYS A 752 -5.09 30.71 24.74
C LYS A 752 -6.46 30.09 25.07
N SER A 753 -6.55 28.76 24.98
CA SER A 753 -7.75 28.01 25.32
C SER A 753 -8.20 28.26 26.76
N LYS A 754 -9.48 28.62 26.91
CA LYS A 754 -10.16 28.80 28.20
C LYS A 754 -10.40 27.45 28.90
N VAL A 755 -10.59 26.36 28.14
CA VAL A 755 -10.74 25.01 28.71
C VAL A 755 -9.43 24.57 29.36
N ALA A 756 -8.32 24.70 28.63
CA ALA A 756 -7.00 24.37 29.17
C ALA A 756 -6.64 25.25 30.37
N GLU A 757 -6.94 26.55 30.32
CA GLU A 757 -6.78 27.45 31.46
C GLU A 757 -7.56 26.97 32.69
N LYS A 758 -8.86 26.67 32.51
CA LYS A 758 -9.73 26.20 33.58
C LYS A 758 -9.21 24.89 34.21
N VAL A 759 -8.75 23.96 33.38
CA VAL A 759 -8.17 22.68 33.84
C VAL A 759 -6.88 22.91 34.61
N LEU A 760 -5.99 23.79 34.14
CA LEU A 760 -4.71 24.08 34.81
C LEU A 760 -4.89 24.81 36.14
N VAL A 761 -5.83 25.76 36.22
CA VAL A 761 -6.14 26.50 37.45
C VAL A 761 -6.77 25.58 38.50
N ASN A 762 -7.65 24.67 38.08
CA ASN A 762 -8.37 23.75 38.98
C ASN A 762 -7.80 22.32 38.92
N TRP A 763 -6.47 22.19 38.83
CA TRP A 763 -5.80 20.93 38.50
C TRP A 763 -6.20 19.76 39.40
N GLU A 764 -6.23 19.96 40.72
CA GLU A 764 -6.58 18.92 41.69
C GLU A 764 -8.00 18.37 41.49
N GLN A 765 -8.94 19.22 41.07
CA GLN A 765 -10.30 18.80 40.76
C GLN A 765 -10.34 17.99 39.46
N TYR A 766 -9.66 18.48 38.42
CA TYR A 766 -9.75 17.91 37.07
C TYR A 766 -8.91 16.66 36.86
N ILE A 767 -7.78 16.50 37.56
CA ILE A 767 -6.89 15.34 37.38
C ILE A 767 -7.60 14.02 37.66
N SER A 768 -8.51 14.01 38.64
CA SER A 768 -9.31 12.83 38.99
C SER A 768 -10.31 12.41 37.90
N LYS A 769 -10.60 13.29 36.94
CA LYS A 769 -11.53 13.10 35.83
C LYS A 769 -10.85 12.70 34.52
N PHE A 770 -9.53 12.64 34.49
CA PHE A 770 -8.83 12.16 33.30
C PHE A 770 -8.73 10.65 33.30
N VAL A 771 -9.05 10.06 32.14
CA VAL A 771 -8.85 8.65 31.85
C VAL A 771 -7.63 8.51 30.95
N LYS A 772 -6.69 7.65 31.35
CA LYS A 772 -5.57 7.22 30.53
C LYS A 772 -5.96 5.98 29.73
N VAL A 773 -5.79 6.07 28.41
CA VAL A 773 -5.98 4.97 27.46
C VAL A 773 -4.62 4.47 27.00
N GLN A 774 -4.36 3.19 27.22
CA GLN A 774 -3.08 2.58 26.86
C GLN A 774 -3.26 1.16 26.30
N PRO A 775 -2.59 0.79 25.20
CA PRO A 775 -2.63 -0.59 24.69
C PRO A 775 -1.95 -1.57 25.62
N LEU A 776 -2.54 -2.75 25.79
CA LEU A 776 -2.08 -3.80 26.71
C LEU A 776 -0.65 -4.25 26.38
N GLU A 777 -0.38 -4.57 25.12
CA GLU A 777 0.94 -5.01 24.67
C GLU A 777 1.97 -3.87 24.74
N TYR A 778 1.57 -2.64 24.47
CA TYR A 778 2.42 -1.46 24.61
C TYR A 778 2.88 -1.27 26.07
N LYS A 779 1.96 -1.43 27.03
CA LYS A 779 2.26 -1.39 28.47
C LYS A 779 3.24 -2.50 28.87
N LYS A 780 3.04 -3.73 28.40
CA LYS A 780 3.97 -4.85 28.66
C LYS A 780 5.39 -4.51 28.17
N VAL A 781 5.52 -4.05 26.93
CA VAL A 781 6.82 -3.68 26.35
C VAL A 781 7.48 -2.53 27.11
N LEU A 782 6.72 -1.52 27.54
CA LEU A 782 7.27 -0.42 28.35
C LEU A 782 7.74 -0.89 29.72
N ASN A 783 6.98 -1.76 30.39
CA ASN A 783 7.35 -2.31 31.68
C ASN A 783 8.61 -3.18 31.58
N GLU A 784 8.71 -4.04 30.56
CA GLU A 784 9.93 -4.81 30.29
C GLU A 784 11.15 -3.93 30.05
N ARG A 785 11.00 -2.80 29.34
CA ARG A 785 12.08 -1.83 29.13
C ARG A 785 12.48 -1.16 30.43
N LYS A 786 11.53 -0.67 31.24
CA LYS A 786 11.79 -0.09 32.55
C LYS A 786 12.55 -1.07 33.44
N LEU A 787 12.12 -2.34 33.49
CA LEU A 787 12.80 -3.40 34.26
C LEU A 787 14.23 -3.65 33.76
N LYS A 788 14.45 -3.69 32.44
CA LYS A 788 15.79 -3.84 31.86
C LYS A 788 16.71 -2.66 32.14
N GLU A 789 16.20 -1.43 32.07
CA GLU A 789 16.97 -0.22 32.42
C GLU A 789 17.31 -0.18 33.90
N VAL A 790 16.38 -0.54 34.78
CA VAL A 790 16.65 -0.67 36.22
C VAL A 790 17.69 -1.75 36.46
N ALA A 791 17.58 -2.91 35.82
CA ALA A 791 18.57 -3.98 35.93
C ALA A 791 19.95 -3.56 35.40
N SER A 792 20.03 -2.78 34.31
CA SER A 792 21.30 -2.28 33.80
C SER A 792 21.90 -1.22 34.72
N LYS A 793 21.09 -0.33 35.30
CA LYS A 793 21.52 0.65 36.31
C LYS A 793 22.02 -0.05 37.57
N ILE A 794 21.34 -1.09 38.06
CA ILE A 794 21.80 -1.91 39.19
C ILE A 794 23.12 -2.61 38.84
N LYS A 795 23.26 -3.17 37.64
CA LYS A 795 24.49 -3.83 37.20
C LYS A 795 25.66 -2.83 37.11
N LYS A 796 25.40 -1.62 36.60
CA LYS A 796 26.39 -0.53 36.52
C LYS A 796 26.80 0.00 37.89
N ALA A 797 25.83 0.19 38.79
CA ALA A 797 26.10 0.56 40.17
C ALA A 797 26.95 -0.52 40.89
N LYS A 798 26.61 -1.81 40.70
CA LYS A 798 27.40 -2.92 41.25
C LYS A 798 28.82 -3.02 40.68
N SER A 799 29.05 -2.67 39.41
CA SER A 799 30.42 -2.61 38.87
C SER A 799 31.21 -1.40 39.39
N GLU A 800 30.54 -0.27 39.65
CA GLU A 800 31.18 0.93 40.23
C GLU A 800 31.45 0.77 41.74
N THR A 801 30.80 -0.17 42.43
CA THR A 801 31.08 -0.48 43.85
C THR A 801 32.19 -1.53 44.05
N ILE A 802 32.73 -2.10 42.96
CA ILE A 802 33.84 -3.10 43.02
C ILE A 802 35.21 -2.43 42.75
N ASP A 803 35.23 -1.15 42.33
CA ASP A 803 36.43 -0.34 42.11
C ASP A 803 36.74 0.65 43.27
N TYR A 804 36.11 0.47 44.43
CA TYR A 804 36.45 1.06 45.73
C TYR A 804 36.71 -0.07 46.74
#